data_AF-A0A0T2KUC9-F1
#
_entry.id   AF-A0A0T2KUC9-F1
#
_cell.length_a   1.000
_cell.length_b   1.000
_cell.length_c   1.000
_cell.angle_alpha   90.00
_cell.angle_beta   90.00
_cell.angle_gamma   90.00
#
_symmetry.space_group_name_H-M   'P 1'
#
loop_
_entity.id
_entity.type
_entity.pdbx_description
1 polymer ?
#
loop_
_entity_poly.entity_id
_entity_poly.type
_entity_poly.pdbx_seq_one_letter_code
_entity_poly.pdbx_strand_id
1 'polypeptide(L)'
;MSDVPDGAQLIGLIDDAVDLVAAARATGDRVSLATAIHNLEVARRTAPGVLMDTVLVNLGMALNTRFEMDGNIADLSEAVVVSRDAVKLTPVADPRRAGRVSNLGVALKWRYEFGGGELADLQESIACQREAAELTAQKDPERSKFATNLANTLLMRFGHTAAAPDLDESIGWFEAALAATPVTHPRLARRRANLANALSSRYDLLGARTDLDAAVSLLQQAVAATAPNDPALAADLSNLGNAFLSDYERTGSYASLDTAVLHLEGSIARTARNDPQLPHRLSNLASALSARGSLTSSLADFDAAISATDRALGSLTDDQPAFARVFFNFGSLLRSRFSVSGDLIDLDAAIEYMHAAISALPPAAPLLCVVRTTLGKAIEDRAEITGSQTDLGSALTEYLAAMRVDTAAPMDRCVAAMRAAALSTAQDASACYAEAITLLPSVLQPWLDRTDTLARVAALSGLGMNAAAAYLATDQPRQALSAVEHGRALTLSGLIQLRGDFDKLQTAHPETADRLSALLKVLNAPRKLRAADAARDLSAQENSRRREAQSQLTPVLERIRTQPGFEQFFLPPDPDQLVAGGREGPIVVVNVARTRCDALVVNDGDVDVVELKDLTAADCADAAMALLSATDQLFAPDVPDKAFAAAEADLIRLLAWAWDRIADPVLTHLGFSAPRSDSEYGAWPRIWWVPTGPLTVFPMHAAGYHSASNAGEPARERTVMDRVVSSTVPSISALLHARTRPLADLQPRALLLAMPTTPGLPELESVIDEVERVARLIPRADVTMIGVDPSQQTGEPSRRTVLGLLPTHAWTHFACHGEANPTDPAKSNLVLADHQSDPLTVEDIVGLKLEQAQLAYFSACTTARPGRKVLDEPVHFAAAALLAGYRHAIGTLWPIPDRPHSAETIYRILSSDGFDWTAASAAVAVHTAVHGERRAFPDQPQYWAALLHQGP
;
A
#
# COMPACT_ATOMS: atom_id res chain seq x y z
N MET A 1 64.87 -28.23 -33.45
CA MET A 1 63.91 -28.03 -34.55
C MET A 1 62.55 -28.03 -33.90
N SER A 2 61.87 -26.89 -33.92
CA SER A 2 60.53 -26.72 -33.35
C SER A 2 59.51 -27.37 -34.26
N ASP A 3 58.79 -28.38 -33.77
CA ASP A 3 57.57 -28.89 -34.40
C ASP A 3 56.51 -27.80 -34.33
N VAL A 4 56.47 -26.94 -35.34
CA VAL A 4 55.33 -26.05 -35.58
C VAL A 4 54.27 -26.90 -36.26
N PRO A 5 53.07 -27.07 -35.67
CA PRO A 5 52.04 -27.89 -36.26
C PRO A 5 51.68 -27.37 -37.67
N ASP A 6 51.53 -28.27 -38.63
CA ASP A 6 51.03 -27.88 -39.95
C ASP A 6 49.54 -27.45 -39.88
N GLY A 7 49.01 -26.89 -40.96
CA GLY A 7 47.63 -26.39 -40.98
C GLY A 7 46.55 -27.44 -40.67
N ALA A 8 46.80 -28.73 -40.94
CA ALA A 8 45.86 -29.81 -40.64
C ALA A 8 45.97 -30.24 -39.17
N GLN A 9 47.17 -30.26 -38.61
CA GLN A 9 47.42 -30.50 -37.19
C GLN A 9 46.83 -29.38 -36.31
N LEU A 10 46.88 -28.12 -36.77
CA LEU A 10 46.25 -26.98 -36.10
C LEU A 10 44.72 -27.07 -36.07
N ILE A 11 44.09 -27.51 -37.16
CA ILE A 11 42.65 -27.74 -37.20
C ILE A 11 42.26 -28.88 -36.25
N GLY A 12 43.00 -30.00 -36.28
CA GLY A 12 42.79 -31.11 -35.36
C GLY A 12 42.91 -30.70 -33.88
N LEU A 13 43.92 -29.88 -33.54
CA LEU A 13 44.08 -29.34 -32.19
C LEU A 13 42.90 -28.45 -31.74
N ILE A 14 42.31 -27.69 -32.67
CA ILE A 14 41.15 -26.84 -32.37
C ILE A 14 39.89 -27.69 -32.19
N ASP A 15 39.66 -28.65 -33.07
CA ASP A 15 38.49 -29.54 -33.00
C ASP A 15 38.54 -30.40 -31.73
N ASP A 16 39.71 -30.97 -31.41
CA ASP A 16 39.94 -31.70 -30.17
C ASP A 16 39.67 -30.81 -28.94
N ALA A 17 40.12 -29.55 -28.97
CA ALA A 17 39.87 -28.61 -27.87
C ALA A 17 38.38 -28.26 -27.72
N VAL A 18 37.64 -28.12 -28.82
CA VAL A 18 36.19 -27.87 -28.79
C VAL A 18 35.45 -29.04 -28.14
N ASP A 19 35.80 -30.27 -28.52
CA ASP A 19 35.20 -31.48 -27.96
C ASP A 19 35.53 -31.63 -26.47
N LEU A 20 36.77 -31.35 -26.07
CA LEU A 20 37.19 -31.35 -24.67
C LEU A 20 36.45 -30.30 -23.84
N VAL A 21 36.20 -29.09 -24.36
CA VAL A 21 35.40 -28.07 -23.67
C VAL A 21 33.94 -28.52 -23.54
N ALA A 22 33.36 -29.11 -24.58
CA ALA A 22 32.00 -29.62 -24.54
C ALA A 22 31.85 -30.76 -23.53
N ALA A 23 32.80 -31.70 -23.52
CA ALA A 23 32.85 -32.79 -22.56
C ALA A 23 33.03 -32.27 -21.13
N ALA A 24 33.96 -31.35 -20.90
CA ALA A 24 34.19 -30.75 -19.59
C ALA A 24 32.95 -30.03 -19.03
N ARG A 25 32.18 -29.34 -19.88
CA ARG A 25 30.90 -28.73 -19.47
C ARG A 25 29.85 -29.76 -19.06
N ALA A 26 29.84 -30.93 -19.69
CA ALA A 26 28.87 -31.98 -19.42
C ALA A 26 29.24 -32.82 -18.17
N THR A 27 30.53 -33.06 -17.94
CA THR A 27 31.03 -33.98 -16.91
C THR A 27 31.65 -33.28 -15.70
N GLY A 28 31.94 -31.99 -15.80
CA GLY A 28 32.73 -31.27 -14.80
C GLY A 28 34.22 -31.65 -14.80
N ASP A 29 34.72 -32.28 -15.87
CA ASP A 29 36.11 -32.72 -15.95
C ASP A 29 37.09 -31.55 -16.16
N ARG A 30 37.76 -31.18 -15.07
CA ARG A 30 38.74 -30.10 -15.00
C ARG A 30 40.02 -30.38 -15.79
N VAL A 31 40.40 -31.66 -15.90
CA VAL A 31 41.65 -32.04 -16.60
C VAL A 31 41.46 -31.83 -18.10
N SER A 32 40.34 -32.30 -18.65
CA SER A 32 39.98 -32.09 -20.05
C SER A 32 39.92 -30.59 -20.41
N LEU A 33 39.37 -29.76 -19.53
CA LEU A 33 39.30 -28.31 -19.76
C LEU A 33 40.69 -27.64 -19.74
N ALA A 34 41.56 -28.02 -18.81
CA ALA A 34 42.94 -27.50 -18.77
C ALA A 34 43.72 -27.90 -20.02
N THR A 35 43.54 -29.13 -20.50
CA THR A 35 44.11 -29.61 -21.77
C THR A 35 43.58 -28.83 -22.97
N ALA A 36 42.27 -28.55 -23.03
CA ALA A 36 41.69 -27.76 -24.10
C ALA A 36 42.25 -26.33 -24.16
N ILE A 37 42.37 -25.66 -23.00
CA ILE A 37 42.95 -24.32 -22.91
C ILE A 37 44.41 -24.33 -23.34
N HIS A 38 45.18 -25.33 -22.92
CA HIS A 38 46.56 -25.49 -23.35
C HIS A 38 46.68 -25.65 -24.88
N ASN A 39 45.86 -26.50 -25.48
CA ASN A 39 45.83 -26.71 -26.93
C ASN A 39 45.48 -25.42 -27.68
N LEU A 40 44.51 -24.65 -27.18
CA LEU A 40 44.10 -23.37 -27.77
C LEU A 40 45.17 -22.28 -27.60
N GLU A 41 45.92 -22.26 -26.50
CA GLU A 41 47.05 -21.36 -26.31
C GLU A 41 48.23 -21.69 -27.24
N VAL A 42 48.49 -22.98 -27.46
CA VAL A 42 49.48 -23.43 -28.45
C VAL A 42 49.05 -23.03 -29.86
N ALA A 43 47.79 -23.28 -30.22
CA ALA A 43 47.22 -22.87 -31.49
C ALA A 43 47.29 -21.34 -31.70
N ARG A 44 47.07 -20.54 -30.65
CA ARG A 44 47.16 -19.07 -30.71
C ARG A 44 48.55 -18.58 -31.12
N ARG A 45 49.62 -19.30 -30.77
CA ARG A 45 51.01 -18.89 -31.09
C ARG A 45 51.42 -19.24 -32.51
N THR A 46 50.75 -20.20 -33.14
CA THR A 46 51.16 -20.79 -34.43
C THR A 46 50.13 -20.62 -35.54
N ALA A 47 48.90 -20.21 -35.22
CA ALA A 47 47.82 -20.08 -36.18
C ALA A 47 48.08 -18.97 -37.23
N PRO A 48 47.91 -19.26 -38.53
CA PRO A 48 47.89 -18.23 -39.57
C PRO A 48 46.67 -17.31 -39.39
N GLY A 49 46.75 -16.07 -39.90
CA GLY A 49 45.72 -15.04 -39.69
C GLY A 49 44.29 -15.43 -40.07
N VAL A 50 44.11 -16.40 -40.96
CA VAL A 50 42.80 -16.92 -41.40
C VAL A 50 42.12 -17.83 -40.36
N LEU A 51 42.88 -18.45 -39.45
CA LEU A 51 42.37 -19.32 -38.37
C LEU A 51 42.39 -18.64 -37.00
N MET A 52 43.08 -17.50 -36.90
CA MET A 52 43.27 -16.78 -35.64
C MET A 52 41.94 -16.39 -34.98
N ASP A 53 40.95 -15.96 -35.78
CA ASP A 53 39.62 -15.59 -35.28
C ASP A 53 38.91 -16.74 -34.56
N THR A 54 39.06 -17.97 -35.06
CA THR A 54 38.41 -19.18 -34.55
C THR A 54 39.11 -19.69 -33.30
N VAL A 55 40.44 -19.64 -33.28
CA VAL A 55 41.24 -19.94 -32.08
C VAL A 55 40.89 -18.98 -30.93
N LEU A 56 40.80 -17.68 -31.20
CA LEU A 56 40.50 -16.68 -30.18
C LEU A 56 39.07 -16.83 -29.61
N VAL A 57 38.08 -17.18 -30.43
CA VAL A 57 36.71 -17.44 -29.95
C VAL A 57 36.66 -18.65 -29.03
N ASN A 58 37.28 -19.76 -29.43
CA ASN A 58 37.26 -20.99 -28.66
C ASN A 58 38.08 -20.84 -27.36
N LEU A 59 39.20 -20.12 -27.41
CA LEU A 59 39.99 -19.78 -26.21
C LEU A 59 39.18 -18.92 -25.23
N GLY A 60 38.50 -17.89 -25.74
CA GLY A 60 37.61 -17.06 -24.92
C GLY A 60 36.50 -17.87 -24.25
N MET A 61 35.88 -18.82 -24.97
CA MET A 61 34.86 -19.71 -24.41
C MET A 61 35.41 -20.70 -23.37
N ALA A 62 36.62 -21.23 -23.59
CA ALA A 62 37.25 -22.17 -22.68
C ALA A 62 37.68 -21.50 -21.36
N LEU A 63 38.27 -20.30 -21.45
CA LEU A 63 38.62 -19.47 -20.29
C LEU A 63 37.38 -19.12 -19.45
N ASN A 64 36.30 -18.75 -20.12
CA ASN A 64 34.99 -18.52 -19.52
C ASN A 64 34.48 -19.76 -18.77
N THR A 65 34.58 -20.94 -19.35
CA THR A 65 34.17 -22.18 -18.69
C THR A 65 35.07 -22.57 -17.52
N ARG A 66 36.37 -22.28 -17.59
CA ARG A 66 37.27 -22.50 -16.44
C ARG A 66 36.94 -21.56 -15.30
N PHE A 67 36.59 -20.32 -15.60
CA PHE A 67 36.05 -19.41 -14.60
C PHE A 67 34.76 -19.97 -13.96
N GLU A 68 33.80 -20.47 -14.74
CA GLU A 68 32.56 -21.07 -14.19
C GLU A 68 32.83 -22.27 -13.25
N MET A 69 33.86 -23.07 -13.54
CA MET A 69 34.17 -24.30 -12.79
C MET A 69 35.07 -24.09 -11.57
N ASP A 70 36.06 -23.20 -11.69
CA ASP A 70 37.15 -23.03 -10.71
C ASP A 70 37.15 -21.65 -10.05
N GLY A 71 36.32 -20.71 -10.51
CA GLY A 71 36.26 -19.35 -9.97
C GLY A 71 37.51 -18.50 -10.25
N ASN A 72 38.33 -18.90 -11.23
CA ASN A 72 39.59 -18.21 -11.53
C ASN A 72 39.36 -16.85 -12.23
N ILE A 73 39.31 -15.78 -11.43
CA ILE A 73 39.03 -14.41 -11.89
C ILE A 73 40.01 -13.92 -12.98
N ALA A 74 41.27 -14.38 -12.97
CA ALA A 74 42.27 -13.95 -13.97
C ALA A 74 41.86 -14.33 -15.41
N ASP A 75 41.08 -15.39 -15.57
CA ASP A 75 40.61 -15.86 -16.88
C ASP A 75 39.62 -14.90 -17.54
N LEU A 76 38.88 -14.12 -16.75
CA LEU A 76 37.89 -13.17 -17.27
C LEU A 76 38.54 -12.01 -18.02
N SER A 77 39.67 -11.51 -17.52
CA SER A 77 40.42 -10.44 -18.18
C SER A 77 40.98 -10.90 -19.52
N GLU A 78 41.58 -12.10 -19.56
CA GLU A 78 42.09 -12.68 -20.80
C GLU A 78 40.95 -13.04 -21.76
N ALA A 79 39.83 -13.58 -21.27
CA ALA A 79 38.65 -13.88 -22.08
C ALA A 79 38.09 -12.64 -22.79
N VAL A 80 38.07 -11.48 -22.12
CA VAL A 80 37.66 -10.20 -22.74
C VAL A 80 38.66 -9.78 -23.82
N VAL A 81 39.97 -9.88 -23.56
CA VAL A 81 41.01 -9.51 -24.53
C VAL A 81 40.89 -10.35 -25.80
N VAL A 82 40.87 -11.68 -25.66
CA VAL A 82 40.81 -12.59 -26.82
C VAL A 82 39.48 -12.48 -27.57
N SER A 83 38.36 -12.28 -26.87
CA SER A 83 37.06 -12.08 -27.51
C SER A 83 36.98 -10.75 -28.26
N ARG A 84 37.61 -9.69 -27.74
CA ARG A 84 37.66 -8.38 -28.40
C ARG A 84 38.50 -8.43 -29.67
N ASP A 85 39.62 -9.14 -29.64
CA ASP A 85 40.46 -9.33 -30.82
C ASP A 85 39.79 -10.23 -31.87
N ALA A 86 39.05 -11.27 -31.45
CA ALA A 86 38.22 -12.05 -32.36
C ALA A 86 37.16 -11.20 -33.08
N VAL A 87 36.49 -10.29 -32.37
CA VAL A 87 35.50 -9.37 -32.97
C VAL A 87 36.15 -8.40 -33.97
N LYS A 88 37.35 -7.86 -33.66
CA LYS A 88 38.10 -7.00 -34.59
C LYS A 88 38.48 -7.71 -35.89
N LEU A 89 38.82 -9.00 -35.81
CA LEU A 89 39.18 -9.82 -36.97
C LEU A 89 37.96 -10.27 -37.79
N THR A 90 36.73 -10.01 -37.32
CA THR A 90 35.49 -10.45 -37.97
C THR A 90 34.81 -9.29 -38.69
N PRO A 91 34.73 -9.27 -40.04
CA PRO A 91 34.04 -8.23 -40.78
C PRO A 91 32.55 -8.10 -40.40
N VAL A 92 31.98 -6.90 -40.53
CA VAL A 92 30.56 -6.62 -40.18
C VAL A 92 29.57 -7.51 -40.95
N ALA A 93 29.88 -7.83 -42.20
CA ALA A 93 29.03 -8.67 -43.06
C ALA A 93 29.18 -10.18 -42.80
N ASP A 94 30.07 -10.62 -41.90
CA ASP A 94 30.25 -12.05 -41.60
C ASP A 94 29.09 -12.57 -40.75
N PRO A 95 28.36 -13.63 -41.17
CA PRO A 95 27.27 -14.22 -40.40
C PRO A 95 27.65 -14.66 -38.98
N ARG A 96 28.93 -14.94 -38.73
CA ARG A 96 29.44 -15.38 -37.42
C ARG A 96 29.64 -14.22 -36.45
N ARG A 97 29.58 -12.97 -36.92
CA ARG A 97 29.83 -11.78 -36.10
C ARG A 97 28.87 -11.68 -34.91
N ALA A 98 27.58 -11.93 -35.11
CA ALA A 98 26.58 -11.85 -34.04
C ALA A 98 26.96 -12.75 -32.84
N GLY A 99 27.38 -14.00 -33.11
CA GLY A 99 27.84 -14.92 -32.07
C GLY A 99 29.12 -14.45 -31.37
N ARG A 100 30.08 -13.89 -32.10
CA ARG A 100 31.37 -13.40 -31.55
C ARG A 100 31.19 -12.15 -30.70
N VAL A 101 30.37 -11.21 -31.13
CA VAL A 101 30.02 -10.00 -30.37
C VAL A 101 29.24 -10.40 -29.11
N SER A 102 28.30 -11.36 -29.18
CA SER A 102 27.62 -11.85 -27.99
C SER A 102 28.56 -12.51 -26.99
N ASN A 103 29.57 -13.27 -27.45
CA ASN A 103 30.58 -13.89 -26.59
C ASN A 103 31.43 -12.84 -25.85
N LEU A 104 31.85 -11.77 -26.54
CA LEU A 104 32.49 -10.62 -25.90
C LEU A 104 31.57 -10.00 -24.84
N GLY A 105 30.30 -9.79 -25.17
CA GLY A 105 29.31 -9.29 -24.21
C GLY A 105 29.17 -10.16 -22.96
N VAL A 106 29.21 -11.50 -23.08
CA VAL A 106 29.17 -12.42 -21.94
C VAL A 106 30.44 -12.31 -21.09
N ALA A 107 31.62 -12.27 -21.72
CA ALA A 107 32.88 -12.12 -20.99
C ALA A 107 32.96 -10.79 -20.21
N LEU A 108 32.51 -9.68 -20.82
CA LEU A 108 32.42 -8.38 -20.17
C LEU A 108 31.45 -8.39 -18.98
N LYS A 109 30.28 -9.02 -19.13
CA LYS A 109 29.31 -9.18 -18.04
C LYS A 109 29.92 -9.94 -16.87
N TRP A 110 30.60 -11.06 -17.10
CA TRP A 110 31.22 -11.84 -16.02
C TRP A 110 32.41 -11.14 -15.38
N ARG A 111 33.23 -10.44 -16.17
CA ARG A 111 34.31 -9.61 -15.63
C ARG A 111 33.77 -8.52 -14.70
N TYR A 112 32.65 -7.90 -15.08
CA TYR A 112 31.96 -6.96 -14.21
C TYR A 112 31.42 -7.63 -12.93
N GLU A 113 30.74 -8.77 -13.06
CA GLU A 113 30.08 -9.44 -11.93
C GLU A 113 31.07 -10.04 -10.92
N PHE A 114 32.18 -10.61 -11.38
CA PHE A 114 33.10 -11.39 -10.54
C PHE A 114 34.56 -10.96 -10.58
N GLY A 115 34.96 -10.18 -11.58
CA GLY A 115 36.36 -9.81 -11.82
C GLY A 115 36.75 -8.39 -11.41
N GLY A 116 35.87 -7.66 -10.71
CA GLY A 116 36.10 -6.27 -10.34
C GLY A 116 36.02 -5.29 -11.52
N GLY A 117 35.31 -5.65 -12.59
CA GLY A 117 35.11 -4.79 -13.76
C GLY A 117 34.30 -3.52 -13.45
N GLU A 118 34.52 -2.46 -14.23
CA GLU A 118 33.84 -1.18 -14.08
C GLU A 118 32.46 -1.18 -14.77
N LEU A 119 31.57 -0.24 -14.43
CA LEU A 119 30.26 -0.11 -15.10
C LEU A 119 30.37 0.04 -16.63
N ALA A 120 31.51 0.54 -17.12
CA ALA A 120 31.83 0.59 -18.55
C ALA A 120 31.79 -0.79 -19.21
N ASP A 121 32.20 -1.86 -18.52
CA ASP A 121 32.13 -3.23 -19.02
C ASP A 121 30.68 -3.69 -19.22
N LEU A 122 29.81 -3.33 -18.28
CA LEU A 122 28.38 -3.65 -18.38
C LEU A 122 27.70 -2.85 -19.51
N GLN A 123 28.11 -1.59 -19.72
CA GLN A 123 27.64 -0.78 -20.85
C GLN A 123 28.12 -1.33 -22.20
N GLU A 124 29.39 -1.71 -22.30
CA GLU A 124 29.95 -2.36 -23.50
C GLU A 124 29.27 -3.72 -23.73
N SER A 125 28.98 -4.48 -22.68
CA SER A 125 28.21 -5.73 -22.77
C SER A 125 26.81 -5.51 -23.36
N ILE A 126 26.08 -4.50 -22.89
CA ILE A 126 24.75 -4.15 -23.43
C ILE A 126 24.84 -3.76 -24.91
N ALA A 127 25.82 -2.94 -25.28
CA ALA A 127 26.05 -2.57 -26.68
C ALA A 127 26.33 -3.80 -27.55
N CYS A 128 27.19 -4.72 -27.08
CA CYS A 128 27.49 -5.97 -27.78
C CYS A 128 26.24 -6.86 -27.94
N GLN A 129 25.46 -7.07 -26.88
CA GLN A 129 24.28 -7.93 -26.97
C GLN A 129 23.18 -7.31 -27.86
N ARG A 130 23.05 -5.98 -27.85
CA ARG A 130 22.13 -5.25 -28.74
C ARG A 130 22.56 -5.38 -30.21
N GLU A 131 23.84 -5.18 -30.52
CA GLU A 131 24.38 -5.41 -31.87
C GLU A 131 24.12 -6.86 -32.32
N ALA A 132 24.39 -7.85 -31.47
CA ALA A 132 24.14 -9.26 -31.81
C ALA A 132 22.66 -9.55 -32.10
N ALA A 133 21.74 -8.97 -31.34
CA ALA A 133 20.30 -9.12 -31.55
C ALA A 133 19.80 -8.41 -32.82
N GLU A 134 20.37 -7.26 -33.16
CA GLU A 134 20.05 -6.48 -34.36
C GLU A 134 20.59 -7.11 -35.65
N LEU A 135 21.78 -7.71 -35.60
CA LEU A 135 22.39 -8.46 -36.71
C LEU A 135 21.64 -9.75 -37.06
N THR A 136 20.74 -10.21 -36.19
CA THR A 136 20.04 -11.49 -36.33
C THR A 136 18.56 -11.27 -36.70
N ALA A 137 18.07 -11.95 -37.74
CA ALA A 137 16.70 -11.81 -38.22
C ALA A 137 15.66 -12.15 -37.14
N GLN A 138 14.49 -11.50 -37.17
CA GLN A 138 13.49 -11.61 -36.09
C GLN A 138 12.96 -13.04 -35.85
N LYS A 139 12.94 -13.87 -36.90
CA LYS A 139 12.46 -15.27 -36.84
C LYS A 139 13.58 -16.29 -36.60
N ASP A 140 14.82 -15.86 -36.46
CA ASP A 140 15.94 -16.74 -36.22
C ASP A 140 15.93 -17.23 -34.75
N PRO A 141 15.97 -18.54 -34.48
CA PRO A 141 16.04 -19.10 -33.13
C PRO A 141 17.21 -18.57 -32.28
N GLU A 142 18.34 -18.21 -32.90
CA GLU A 142 19.51 -17.67 -32.20
C GLU A 142 19.26 -16.24 -31.69
N ARG A 143 18.33 -15.48 -32.29
CA ARG A 143 17.96 -14.15 -31.79
C ARG A 143 17.42 -14.21 -30.36
N SER A 144 16.67 -15.25 -30.02
CA SER A 144 16.15 -15.43 -28.66
C SER A 144 17.26 -15.66 -27.63
N LYS A 145 18.42 -16.20 -28.02
CA LYS A 145 19.60 -16.32 -27.15
C LYS A 145 20.19 -14.94 -26.86
N PHE A 146 20.39 -14.12 -27.89
CA PHE A 146 20.92 -12.76 -27.73
C PHE A 146 19.97 -11.86 -26.96
N ALA A 147 18.66 -11.93 -27.24
CA ALA A 147 17.63 -11.23 -26.48
C ALA A 147 17.64 -11.61 -24.99
N THR A 148 17.77 -12.90 -24.66
CA THR A 148 17.88 -13.36 -23.26
C THR A 148 19.16 -12.82 -22.59
N ASN A 149 20.28 -12.75 -23.32
CA ASN A 149 21.53 -12.22 -22.77
C ASN A 149 21.44 -10.70 -22.56
N LEU A 150 20.91 -9.95 -23.54
CA LEU A 150 20.66 -8.52 -23.43
C LEU A 150 19.76 -8.20 -22.24
N ALA A 151 18.63 -8.91 -22.12
CA ALA A 151 17.71 -8.77 -21.01
C ALA A 151 18.40 -9.04 -19.66
N ASN A 152 19.16 -10.12 -19.52
CA ASN A 152 19.90 -10.39 -18.28
C ASN A 152 20.93 -9.30 -17.96
N THR A 153 21.65 -8.76 -18.95
CA THR A 153 22.62 -7.68 -18.73
C THR A 153 21.91 -6.37 -18.35
N LEU A 154 20.74 -6.08 -18.92
CA LEU A 154 19.88 -4.96 -18.53
C LEU A 154 19.32 -5.13 -17.12
N LEU A 155 18.82 -6.33 -16.77
CA LEU A 155 18.36 -6.66 -15.42
C LEU A 155 19.49 -6.56 -14.40
N MET A 156 20.71 -6.98 -14.76
CA MET A 156 21.90 -6.77 -13.96
C MET A 156 22.15 -5.27 -13.80
N ARG A 157 22.15 -4.46 -14.86
CA ARG A 157 22.32 -3.01 -14.75
C ARG A 157 21.18 -2.32 -14.00
N PHE A 158 19.97 -2.86 -14.02
CA PHE A 158 18.89 -2.42 -13.14
C PHE A 158 19.21 -2.76 -11.68
N GLY A 159 19.58 -4.00 -11.39
CA GLY A 159 20.07 -4.42 -10.07
C GLY A 159 21.26 -3.59 -9.58
N HIS A 160 22.05 -3.08 -10.55
CA HIS A 160 23.05 -2.01 -10.70
C HIS A 160 22.74 -0.56 -10.29
N THR A 161 21.62 -0.06 -10.78
CA THR A 161 21.45 1.38 -10.94
C THR A 161 20.01 1.84 -10.68
N ALA A 162 19.14 0.90 -10.32
CA ALA A 162 17.69 1.05 -10.15
C ALA A 162 17.01 1.81 -11.29
N ALA A 163 17.60 1.84 -12.49
CA ALA A 163 17.05 2.52 -13.65
C ALA A 163 15.83 1.74 -14.15
N ALA A 164 14.63 2.21 -13.81
CA ALA A 164 13.38 1.61 -14.26
C ALA A 164 13.33 1.35 -15.79
N PRO A 165 13.83 2.25 -16.67
CA PRO A 165 13.85 1.97 -18.11
C PRO A 165 14.65 0.71 -18.50
N ASP A 166 15.71 0.36 -17.76
CA ASP A 166 16.48 -0.86 -18.02
C ASP A 166 15.69 -2.11 -17.67
N LEU A 167 14.89 -2.05 -16.60
CA LEU A 167 14.02 -3.14 -16.19
C LEU A 167 12.89 -3.35 -17.19
N ASP A 168 12.24 -2.27 -17.64
CA ASP A 168 11.17 -2.35 -18.64
C ASP A 168 11.72 -2.84 -20.00
N GLU A 169 12.90 -2.36 -20.42
CA GLU A 169 13.56 -2.87 -21.63
C GLU A 169 13.92 -4.36 -21.46
N SER A 170 14.44 -4.77 -20.30
CA SER A 170 14.74 -6.17 -19.99
C SER A 170 13.50 -7.06 -20.10
N ILE A 171 12.37 -6.63 -19.55
CA ILE A 171 11.11 -7.38 -19.59
C ILE A 171 10.65 -7.54 -21.05
N GLY A 172 10.66 -6.47 -21.84
CA GLY A 172 10.29 -6.54 -23.26
C GLY A 172 11.16 -7.52 -24.07
N TRP A 173 12.47 -7.56 -23.80
CA TRP A 173 13.36 -8.54 -24.43
C TRP A 173 13.11 -9.98 -23.95
N PHE A 174 12.79 -10.21 -22.67
CA PHE A 174 12.42 -11.53 -22.17
C PHE A 174 11.10 -12.01 -22.76
N GLU A 175 10.09 -11.14 -22.87
CA GLU A 175 8.80 -11.46 -23.51
C GLU A 175 8.99 -11.83 -24.99
N ALA A 176 9.77 -11.03 -25.74
CA ALA A 176 10.08 -11.33 -27.13
C ALA A 176 10.84 -12.65 -27.29
N ALA A 177 11.80 -12.94 -26.41
CA ALA A 177 12.52 -14.20 -26.41
C ALA A 177 11.61 -15.39 -26.09
N LEU A 178 10.69 -15.25 -25.13
CA LEU A 178 9.74 -16.29 -24.73
C LEU A 178 8.73 -16.57 -25.85
N ALA A 179 8.16 -15.54 -26.47
CA ALA A 179 7.20 -15.67 -27.57
C ALA A 179 7.78 -16.39 -28.80
N ALA A 180 9.08 -16.24 -29.05
CA ALA A 180 9.79 -16.93 -30.13
C ALA A 180 10.26 -18.36 -29.78
N THR A 181 10.04 -18.83 -28.54
CA THR A 181 10.49 -20.15 -28.08
C THR A 181 9.41 -21.21 -28.30
N PRO A 182 9.67 -22.29 -29.08
CA PRO A 182 8.72 -23.40 -29.19
C PRO A 182 8.47 -24.08 -27.83
N VAL A 183 7.26 -24.59 -27.62
CA VAL A 183 6.85 -25.25 -26.36
C VAL A 183 7.74 -26.46 -26.01
N THR A 184 8.31 -27.13 -27.01
CA THR A 184 9.19 -28.30 -26.85
C THR A 184 10.66 -27.95 -26.62
N HIS A 185 11.03 -26.66 -26.60
CA HIS A 185 12.42 -26.25 -26.55
C HIS A 185 13.02 -26.44 -25.13
N PRO A 186 14.21 -27.07 -24.98
CA PRO A 186 14.78 -27.39 -23.66
C PRO A 186 15.02 -26.19 -22.73
N ARG A 187 15.25 -25.00 -23.29
CA ARG A 187 15.48 -23.75 -22.51
C ARG A 187 14.21 -22.97 -22.17
N LEU A 188 13.03 -23.49 -22.48
CA LEU A 188 11.77 -22.78 -22.23
C LEU A 188 11.55 -22.49 -20.74
N ALA A 189 11.77 -23.49 -19.87
CA ALA A 189 11.66 -23.34 -18.42
C ALA A 189 12.55 -22.20 -17.89
N ARG A 190 13.83 -22.19 -18.31
CA ARG A 190 14.78 -21.15 -17.93
C ARG A 190 14.39 -19.75 -18.43
N ARG A 191 13.81 -19.64 -19.62
CA ARG A 191 13.32 -18.35 -20.15
C ARG A 191 12.12 -17.83 -19.34
N ARG A 192 11.21 -18.71 -18.91
CA ARG A 192 10.10 -18.37 -18.01
C ARG A 192 10.62 -17.89 -16.65
N ALA A 193 11.56 -18.62 -16.04
CA ALA A 193 12.16 -18.23 -14.76
C ALA A 193 12.86 -16.86 -14.83
N ASN A 194 13.58 -16.56 -15.92
CA ASN A 194 14.22 -15.25 -16.10
C ASN A 194 13.20 -14.10 -16.23
N LEU A 195 12.14 -14.28 -17.03
CA LEU A 195 11.07 -13.30 -17.14
C LEU A 195 10.39 -13.08 -15.79
N ALA A 196 10.10 -14.17 -15.07
CA ALA A 196 9.52 -14.10 -13.74
C ALA A 196 10.40 -13.32 -12.76
N ASN A 197 11.72 -13.52 -12.77
CA ASN A 197 12.64 -12.77 -11.91
C ASN A 197 12.67 -11.26 -12.22
N ALA A 198 12.54 -10.89 -13.50
CA ALA A 198 12.41 -9.49 -13.90
C ALA A 198 11.08 -8.89 -13.44
N LEU A 199 9.97 -9.64 -13.60
CA LEU A 199 8.65 -9.24 -13.12
C LEU A 199 8.60 -9.13 -11.59
N SER A 200 9.17 -10.08 -10.84
CA SER A 200 9.33 -9.96 -9.38
C SER A 200 10.16 -8.74 -9.00
N SER A 201 11.23 -8.44 -9.74
CA SER A 201 12.01 -7.21 -9.49
C SER A 201 11.22 -5.94 -9.80
N ARG A 202 10.29 -5.98 -10.77
CA ARG A 202 9.40 -4.85 -11.07
C ARG A 202 8.27 -4.73 -10.05
N TYR A 203 7.74 -5.84 -9.56
CA TYR A 203 6.85 -5.88 -8.41
C TYR A 203 7.52 -5.29 -7.17
N ASP A 204 8.76 -5.68 -6.85
CA ASP A 204 9.49 -5.08 -5.73
C ASP A 204 9.62 -3.56 -5.89
N LEU A 205 9.76 -3.07 -7.14
CA LEU A 205 9.92 -1.67 -7.50
C LEU A 205 8.63 -0.86 -7.42
N LEU A 206 7.55 -1.41 -7.95
CA LEU A 206 6.32 -0.70 -8.22
C LEU A 206 5.16 -1.17 -7.35
N GLY A 207 5.29 -2.27 -6.61
CA GLY A 207 4.19 -2.90 -5.87
C GLY A 207 3.14 -3.58 -6.75
N ALA A 208 3.12 -3.32 -8.06
CA ALA A 208 2.04 -3.70 -8.96
C ALA A 208 1.75 -5.21 -8.95
N ARG A 209 0.56 -5.59 -8.44
CA ARG A 209 0.19 -7.00 -8.28
C ARG A 209 0.26 -7.85 -9.56
N THR A 210 -0.11 -7.26 -10.69
CA THR A 210 -0.12 -7.95 -11.99
C THR A 210 1.24 -8.58 -12.33
N ASP A 211 2.35 -7.95 -11.92
CA ASP A 211 3.69 -8.47 -12.12
C ASP A 211 4.00 -9.69 -11.24
N LEU A 212 3.56 -9.66 -9.97
CA LEU A 212 3.76 -10.79 -9.05
C LEU A 212 2.94 -12.00 -9.47
N ASP A 213 1.68 -11.82 -9.88
CA ASP A 213 0.83 -12.91 -10.38
C ASP A 213 1.43 -13.55 -11.64
N ALA A 214 1.92 -12.73 -12.57
CA ALA A 214 2.61 -13.21 -13.76
C ALA A 214 3.91 -13.95 -13.40
N ALA A 215 4.70 -13.43 -12.45
CA ALA A 215 5.92 -14.08 -11.97
C ALA A 215 5.65 -15.45 -11.34
N VAL A 216 4.66 -15.55 -10.44
CA VAL A 216 4.23 -16.81 -9.81
C VAL A 216 3.80 -17.82 -10.86
N SER A 217 2.95 -17.42 -11.81
CA SER A 217 2.49 -18.30 -12.89
C SER A 217 3.64 -18.84 -13.75
N LEU A 218 4.58 -17.97 -14.12
CA LEU A 218 5.74 -18.34 -14.91
C LEU A 218 6.71 -19.26 -14.15
N LEU A 219 6.93 -19.02 -12.85
CA LEU A 219 7.77 -19.86 -12.00
C LEU A 219 7.15 -21.24 -11.75
N GLN A 220 5.83 -21.32 -11.55
CA GLN A 220 5.13 -22.62 -11.46
C GLN A 220 5.29 -23.43 -12.75
N GLN A 221 5.13 -22.79 -13.91
CA GLN A 221 5.35 -23.43 -15.21
C GLN A 221 6.81 -23.82 -15.44
N ALA A 222 7.77 -23.06 -14.92
CA ALA A 222 9.19 -23.40 -14.99
C ALA A 222 9.50 -24.63 -14.14
N VAL A 223 9.11 -24.61 -12.85
CA VAL A 223 9.31 -25.73 -11.91
C VAL A 223 8.66 -27.01 -12.42
N ALA A 224 7.45 -26.95 -12.99
CA ALA A 224 6.76 -28.12 -13.55
C ALA A 224 7.47 -28.72 -14.78
N ALA A 225 8.25 -27.92 -15.51
CA ALA A 225 8.97 -28.33 -16.71
C ALA A 225 10.44 -28.72 -16.47
N THR A 226 11.01 -28.33 -15.32
CA THR A 226 12.39 -28.63 -14.95
C THR A 226 12.49 -30.04 -14.36
N ALA A 227 13.43 -30.86 -14.86
CA ALA A 227 13.60 -32.24 -14.39
C ALA A 227 14.07 -32.28 -12.91
N PRO A 228 13.70 -33.30 -12.12
CA PRO A 228 14.04 -33.35 -10.68
C PRO A 228 15.53 -33.29 -10.33
N ASN A 229 16.40 -33.72 -11.25
CA ASN A 229 17.86 -33.76 -11.09
C ASN A 229 18.57 -32.58 -11.78
N ASP A 230 17.83 -31.65 -12.38
CA ASP A 230 18.42 -30.47 -13.02
C ASP A 230 18.92 -29.48 -11.94
N PRO A 231 20.19 -29.06 -11.98
CA PRO A 231 20.73 -28.06 -11.04
C PRO A 231 19.94 -26.75 -10.99
N ALA A 232 19.25 -26.37 -12.08
CA ALA A 232 18.44 -25.16 -12.13
C ALA A 232 17.21 -25.22 -11.21
N LEU A 233 16.71 -26.42 -10.89
CA LEU A 233 15.51 -26.59 -10.07
C LEU A 233 15.64 -25.96 -8.68
N ALA A 234 16.83 -25.99 -8.08
CA ALA A 234 17.05 -25.37 -6.79
C ALA A 234 16.87 -23.84 -6.84
N ALA A 235 17.30 -23.19 -7.94
CA ALA A 235 17.11 -21.76 -8.14
C ALA A 235 15.63 -21.43 -8.42
N ASP A 236 14.96 -22.19 -9.28
CA ASP A 236 13.54 -21.99 -9.61
C ASP A 236 12.65 -22.12 -8.38
N LEU A 237 12.91 -23.13 -7.52
CA LEU A 237 12.21 -23.32 -6.25
C LEU A 237 12.45 -22.16 -5.26
N SER A 238 13.68 -21.64 -5.19
CA SER A 238 13.96 -20.48 -4.33
C SER A 238 13.22 -19.23 -4.81
N ASN A 239 13.18 -18.99 -6.11
CA ASN A 239 12.49 -17.84 -6.69
C ASN A 239 10.97 -17.97 -6.50
N LEU A 240 10.41 -19.16 -6.70
CA LEU A 240 9.00 -19.44 -6.46
C LEU A 240 8.62 -19.25 -4.98
N GLY A 241 9.46 -19.76 -4.08
CA GLY A 241 9.29 -19.57 -2.64
C GLY A 241 9.28 -18.10 -2.24
N ASN A 242 10.20 -17.29 -2.79
CA ASN A 242 10.22 -15.85 -2.56
C ASN A 242 8.97 -15.15 -3.13
N ALA A 243 8.52 -15.51 -4.32
CA ALA A 243 7.31 -14.94 -4.91
C ALA A 243 6.06 -15.23 -4.05
N PHE A 244 5.97 -16.43 -3.45
CA PHE A 244 4.91 -16.75 -2.49
C PHE A 244 5.07 -16.05 -1.15
N LEU A 245 6.31 -15.81 -0.70
CA LEU A 245 6.55 -15.00 0.50
C LEU A 245 6.07 -13.55 0.28
N SER A 246 6.41 -12.94 -0.85
CA SER A 246 5.92 -11.62 -1.24
C SER A 246 4.40 -11.59 -1.42
N ASP A 247 3.79 -12.69 -1.89
CA ASP A 247 2.33 -12.82 -1.92
C ASP A 247 1.71 -12.87 -0.52
N TYR A 248 2.32 -13.61 0.41
CA TYR A 248 1.90 -13.63 1.81
C TYR A 248 2.02 -12.25 2.46
N GLU A 249 3.17 -11.58 2.32
CA GLU A 249 3.41 -10.25 2.90
C GLU A 249 2.33 -9.24 2.47
N ARG A 250 1.78 -9.42 1.27
CA ARG A 250 0.73 -8.57 0.71
C ARG A 250 -0.70 -9.00 1.06
N THR A 251 -0.98 -10.30 1.11
CA THR A 251 -2.36 -10.83 1.29
C THR A 251 -2.70 -11.29 2.70
N GLY A 252 -1.67 -11.59 3.51
CA GLY A 252 -1.82 -12.39 4.72
C GLY A 252 -2.26 -13.84 4.44
N SER A 253 -2.17 -14.33 3.21
CA SER A 253 -2.60 -15.69 2.84
C SER A 253 -1.69 -16.73 3.50
N TYR A 254 -2.24 -17.41 4.50
CA TYR A 254 -1.58 -18.53 5.20
C TYR A 254 -1.11 -19.61 4.22
N ALA A 255 -1.95 -19.96 3.25
CA ALA A 255 -1.62 -20.98 2.25
C ALA A 255 -0.41 -20.57 1.39
N SER A 256 -0.27 -19.28 1.08
CA SER A 256 0.88 -18.76 0.34
C SER A 256 2.16 -18.88 1.16
N LEU A 257 2.10 -18.59 2.46
CA LEU A 257 3.26 -18.70 3.34
C LEU A 257 3.73 -20.15 3.52
N ASP A 258 2.82 -21.10 3.69
CA ASP A 258 3.16 -22.52 3.75
C ASP A 258 3.78 -23.00 2.44
N THR A 259 3.25 -22.53 1.31
CA THR A 259 3.79 -22.83 -0.02
C THR A 259 5.18 -22.22 -0.20
N ALA A 260 5.43 -21.02 0.34
CA ALA A 260 6.74 -20.38 0.34
C ALA A 260 7.79 -21.23 1.08
N VAL A 261 7.47 -21.65 2.32
CA VAL A 261 8.35 -22.50 3.13
C VAL A 261 8.63 -23.82 2.42
N LEU A 262 7.60 -24.49 1.89
CA LEU A 262 7.74 -25.76 1.16
C LEU A 262 8.74 -25.66 0.00
N HIS A 263 8.62 -24.62 -0.83
CA HIS A 263 9.52 -24.44 -1.98
C HIS A 263 10.94 -24.05 -1.54
N LEU A 264 11.10 -23.22 -0.50
CA LEU A 264 12.40 -22.85 0.04
C LEU A 264 13.13 -24.06 0.66
N GLU A 265 12.43 -24.91 1.42
CA GLU A 265 12.98 -26.17 1.93
C GLU A 265 13.39 -27.11 0.77
N GLY A 266 12.55 -27.22 -0.26
CA GLY A 266 12.83 -27.99 -1.47
C GLY A 266 14.06 -27.49 -2.23
N SER A 267 14.31 -26.18 -2.23
CA SER A 267 15.50 -25.55 -2.78
C SER A 267 16.75 -25.91 -1.97
N ILE A 268 16.69 -25.80 -0.64
CA ILE A 268 17.81 -26.12 0.24
C ILE A 268 18.19 -27.60 0.16
N ALA A 269 17.22 -28.50 0.10
CA ALA A 269 17.47 -29.94 -0.02
C ALA A 269 18.25 -30.32 -1.29
N ARG A 270 18.24 -29.46 -2.31
CA ARG A 270 18.92 -29.64 -3.61
C ARG A 270 20.18 -28.78 -3.76
N THR A 271 20.51 -27.98 -2.75
CA THR A 271 21.67 -27.08 -2.78
C THR A 271 22.88 -27.78 -2.15
N ALA A 272 24.02 -27.81 -2.85
CA ALA A 272 25.25 -28.37 -2.31
C ALA A 272 25.79 -27.51 -1.16
N ARG A 273 26.52 -28.13 -0.21
CA ARG A 273 27.05 -27.42 0.98
C ARG A 273 28.01 -26.27 0.64
N ASN A 274 28.72 -26.37 -0.47
CA ASN A 274 29.70 -25.37 -0.91
C ASN A 274 29.14 -24.48 -2.05
N ASP A 275 27.83 -24.50 -2.29
CA ASP A 275 27.20 -23.64 -3.28
C ASP A 275 27.28 -22.17 -2.81
N PRO A 276 27.86 -21.25 -3.61
CA PRO A 276 27.95 -19.83 -3.26
C PRO A 276 26.59 -19.16 -2.96
N GLN A 277 25.48 -19.73 -3.45
CA GLN A 277 24.12 -19.21 -3.24
C GLN A 277 23.44 -19.78 -1.98
N LEU A 278 24.05 -20.75 -1.30
CA LEU A 278 23.49 -21.35 -0.09
C LEU A 278 23.17 -20.33 1.02
N PRO A 279 24.04 -19.35 1.36
CA PRO A 279 23.72 -18.36 2.40
C PRO A 279 22.46 -17.54 2.06
N HIS A 280 22.27 -17.19 0.78
CA HIS A 280 21.12 -16.42 0.33
C HIS A 280 19.82 -17.25 0.42
N ARG A 281 19.85 -18.50 -0.05
CA ARG A 281 18.68 -19.40 0.03
C ARG A 281 18.29 -19.70 1.49
N LEU A 282 19.28 -19.88 2.37
CA LEU A 282 19.05 -20.08 3.81
C LEU A 282 18.45 -18.85 4.47
N SER A 283 18.91 -17.65 4.08
CA SER A 283 18.33 -16.39 4.56
C SER A 283 16.86 -16.26 4.16
N ASN A 284 16.51 -16.61 2.92
CA ASN A 284 15.12 -16.58 2.45
C ASN A 284 14.24 -17.57 3.21
N LEU A 285 14.73 -18.79 3.45
CA LEU A 285 14.04 -19.79 4.27
C LEU A 285 13.83 -19.29 5.71
N ALA A 286 14.86 -18.69 6.32
CA ALA A 286 14.77 -18.13 7.67
C ALA A 286 13.70 -17.02 7.75
N SER A 287 13.62 -16.15 6.74
CA SER A 287 12.58 -15.11 6.67
C SER A 287 11.16 -15.71 6.57
N ALA A 288 10.95 -16.71 5.72
CA ALA A 288 9.64 -17.37 5.60
C ALA A 288 9.23 -18.12 6.88
N LEU A 289 10.17 -18.83 7.50
CA LEU A 289 9.95 -19.52 8.78
C LEU A 289 9.68 -18.53 9.92
N SER A 290 10.40 -17.40 9.97
CA SER A 290 10.14 -16.33 10.96
C SER A 290 8.74 -15.76 10.80
N ALA A 291 8.31 -15.49 9.56
CA ALA A 291 6.98 -14.98 9.28
C ALA A 291 5.89 -15.97 9.72
N ARG A 292 6.09 -17.27 9.46
CA ARG A 292 5.14 -18.32 9.89
C ARG A 292 5.13 -18.45 11.41
N GLY A 293 6.30 -18.45 12.03
CA GLY A 293 6.48 -18.47 13.48
C GLY A 293 5.76 -17.33 14.19
N SER A 294 5.86 -16.09 13.69
CA SER A 294 5.14 -14.94 14.24
C SER A 294 3.62 -15.08 14.12
N LEU A 295 3.16 -15.63 13.00
CA LEU A 295 1.73 -15.74 12.69
C LEU A 295 1.04 -16.86 13.48
N THR A 296 1.72 -18.00 13.67
CA THR A 296 1.19 -19.17 14.38
C THR A 296 1.68 -19.26 15.82
N SER A 297 2.48 -18.28 16.27
CA SER A 297 3.21 -18.31 17.55
C SER A 297 4.03 -19.60 17.74
N SER A 298 4.62 -20.13 16.65
CA SER A 298 5.37 -21.40 16.66
C SER A 298 6.85 -21.18 16.98
N LEU A 299 7.26 -21.52 18.20
CA LEU A 299 8.69 -21.49 18.59
C LEU A 299 9.54 -22.47 17.77
N ALA A 300 8.96 -23.58 17.30
CA ALA A 300 9.68 -24.54 16.45
C ALA A 300 10.07 -23.95 15.08
N ASP A 301 9.22 -23.11 14.50
CA ASP A 301 9.55 -22.41 13.25
C ASP A 301 10.65 -21.38 13.47
N PHE A 302 10.64 -20.67 14.60
CA PHE A 302 11.74 -19.77 14.97
C PHE A 302 13.05 -20.53 15.18
N ASP A 303 13.04 -21.67 15.87
CA ASP A 303 14.24 -22.51 16.05
C ASP A 303 14.80 -23.01 14.71
N ALA A 304 13.91 -23.40 13.79
CA ALA A 304 14.31 -23.79 12.44
C ALA A 304 14.90 -22.60 11.64
N ALA A 305 14.34 -21.40 11.78
CA ALA A 305 14.87 -20.17 11.18
C ALA A 305 16.25 -19.79 11.74
N ILE A 306 16.46 -19.95 13.05
CA ILE A 306 17.75 -19.72 13.71
C ILE A 306 18.78 -20.71 13.15
N SER A 307 18.43 -22.00 13.07
CA SER A 307 19.30 -23.02 12.49
C SER A 307 19.67 -22.73 11.03
N ALA A 308 18.73 -22.25 10.22
CA ALA A 308 19.00 -21.82 8.85
C ALA A 308 19.97 -20.63 8.80
N THR A 309 19.81 -19.66 9.72
CA THR A 309 20.67 -18.47 9.81
C THR A 309 22.08 -18.79 10.29
N ASP A 310 22.23 -19.67 11.29
CA ASP A 310 23.53 -20.16 11.77
C ASP A 310 24.29 -20.88 10.65
N ARG A 311 23.59 -21.71 9.87
CA ARG A 311 24.17 -22.36 8.69
C ARG A 311 24.59 -21.36 7.63
N ALA A 312 23.85 -20.27 7.46
CA ALA A 312 24.23 -19.20 6.54
C ALA A 312 25.50 -18.49 7.02
N LEU A 313 25.56 -18.09 8.30
CA LEU A 313 26.73 -17.45 8.92
C LEU A 313 27.99 -18.34 8.83
N GLY A 314 27.87 -19.63 9.15
CA GLY A 314 28.98 -20.59 9.07
C GLY A 314 29.51 -20.84 7.65
N SER A 315 28.82 -20.36 6.61
CA SER A 315 29.24 -20.46 5.20
C SER A 315 29.81 -19.15 4.64
N LEU A 316 29.79 -18.06 5.41
CA LEU A 316 30.39 -16.78 5.03
C LEU A 316 31.88 -16.73 5.41
N THR A 317 32.70 -16.07 4.58
CA THR A 317 34.12 -15.77 4.86
C THR A 317 34.29 -14.28 5.19
N ASP A 318 35.28 -13.92 6.02
CA ASP A 318 35.47 -12.60 6.68
C ASP A 318 35.39 -11.34 5.78
N ASP A 319 35.57 -11.44 4.46
CA ASP A 319 35.58 -10.31 3.51
C ASP A 319 34.21 -9.99 2.83
N GLN A 320 33.09 -10.62 3.21
CA GLN A 320 31.82 -10.49 2.48
C GLN A 320 30.85 -9.42 3.04
N PRO A 321 30.44 -8.38 2.28
CA PRO A 321 29.40 -7.42 2.71
C PRO A 321 28.00 -8.04 2.95
N ALA A 322 27.84 -9.32 2.60
CA ALA A 322 26.68 -10.12 2.96
C ALA A 322 26.43 -10.17 4.49
N PHE A 323 27.47 -9.98 5.31
CA PHE A 323 27.35 -9.94 6.78
C PHE A 323 26.30 -8.95 7.26
N ALA A 324 26.27 -7.73 6.73
CA ALA A 324 25.32 -6.71 7.18
C ALA A 324 23.85 -7.15 7.05
N ARG A 325 23.50 -7.79 5.92
CA ARG A 325 22.13 -8.28 5.68
C ARG A 325 21.81 -9.50 6.53
N VAL A 326 22.75 -10.44 6.65
CA VAL A 326 22.54 -11.64 7.48
C VAL A 326 22.39 -11.25 8.95
N PHE A 327 23.20 -10.33 9.46
CA PHE A 327 23.05 -9.79 10.81
C PHE A 327 21.72 -9.05 11.01
N PHE A 328 21.32 -8.21 10.05
CA PHE A 328 20.02 -7.53 10.13
C PHE A 328 18.84 -8.52 10.14
N ASN A 329 18.86 -9.52 9.26
CA ASN A 329 17.83 -10.56 9.20
C ASN A 329 17.81 -11.38 10.49
N PHE A 330 18.98 -11.71 11.04
CA PHE A 330 19.08 -12.46 12.28
C PHE A 330 18.53 -11.67 13.48
N GLY A 331 18.94 -10.40 13.61
CA GLY A 331 18.38 -9.54 14.66
C GLY A 331 16.87 -9.37 14.53
N SER A 332 16.34 -9.27 13.30
CA SER A 332 14.89 -9.19 13.06
C SER A 332 14.16 -10.49 13.45
N LEU A 333 14.75 -11.64 13.15
CA LEU A 333 14.25 -12.96 13.55
C LEU A 333 14.19 -13.09 15.08
N LEU A 334 15.27 -12.74 15.78
CA LEU A 334 15.36 -12.83 17.23
C LEU A 334 14.36 -11.89 17.93
N ARG A 335 14.19 -10.65 17.44
CA ARG A 335 13.14 -9.74 17.94
C ARG A 335 11.74 -10.32 17.74
N SER A 336 11.49 -10.95 16.58
CA SER A 336 10.20 -11.57 16.27
C SER A 336 9.93 -12.77 17.17
N ARG A 337 10.95 -13.60 17.46
CA ARG A 337 10.84 -14.68 18.43
C ARG A 337 10.56 -14.16 19.83
N PHE A 338 11.26 -13.10 20.27
CA PHE A 338 11.02 -12.43 21.55
C PHE A 338 9.56 -11.97 21.70
N SER A 339 8.95 -11.43 20.64
CA SER A 339 7.53 -11.01 20.71
C SER A 339 6.56 -12.15 21.03
N VAL A 340 6.97 -13.41 20.80
CA VAL A 340 6.20 -14.62 21.11
C VAL A 340 6.67 -15.29 22.40
N SER A 341 7.99 -15.36 22.66
CA SER A 341 8.57 -16.05 23.82
C SER A 341 8.61 -15.19 25.09
N GLY A 342 8.74 -13.88 24.94
CA GLY A 342 9.07 -12.94 26.02
C GLY A 342 10.50 -13.06 26.55
N ASP A 343 11.39 -13.81 25.88
CA ASP A 343 12.76 -14.05 26.35
C ASP A 343 13.69 -12.87 26.03
N LEU A 344 14.10 -12.15 27.07
CA LEU A 344 15.00 -11.00 26.94
C LEU A 344 16.37 -11.35 26.32
N ILE A 345 16.81 -12.61 26.42
CA ILE A 345 18.07 -13.06 25.80
C ILE A 345 18.00 -12.92 24.27
N ASP A 346 16.86 -13.31 23.67
CA ASP A 346 16.66 -13.15 22.22
C ASP A 346 16.68 -11.65 21.85
N LEU A 347 16.11 -10.79 22.69
CA LEU A 347 16.07 -9.35 22.45
C LEU A 347 17.45 -8.67 22.56
N ASP A 348 18.24 -9.03 23.56
CA ASP A 348 19.60 -8.51 23.72
C ASP A 348 20.50 -8.97 22.55
N ALA A 349 20.40 -10.25 22.16
CA ALA A 349 21.09 -10.75 20.98
C ALA A 349 20.62 -10.04 19.69
N ALA A 350 19.33 -9.72 19.57
CA ALA A 350 18.81 -8.94 18.44
C ALA A 350 19.48 -7.56 18.33
N ILE A 351 19.62 -6.86 19.46
CA ILE A 351 20.28 -5.55 19.54
C ILE A 351 21.76 -5.65 19.13
N GLU A 352 22.48 -6.68 19.61
CA GLU A 352 23.88 -6.93 19.26
C GLU A 352 24.07 -7.15 17.75
N TYR A 353 23.24 -8.01 17.13
CA TYR A 353 23.31 -8.25 15.69
C TYR A 353 22.96 -7.02 14.87
N MET A 354 22.01 -6.19 15.31
CA MET A 354 21.69 -4.95 14.61
C MET A 354 22.83 -3.91 14.70
N HIS A 355 23.55 -3.83 15.82
CA HIS A 355 24.77 -3.01 15.91
C HIS A 355 25.89 -3.53 14.99
N ALA A 356 26.07 -4.85 14.90
CA ALA A 356 27.01 -5.46 13.97
C ALA A 356 26.63 -5.15 12.50
N ALA A 357 25.33 -5.19 12.18
CA ALA A 357 24.83 -4.79 10.86
C ALA A 357 25.13 -3.32 10.53
N ILE A 358 24.91 -2.39 11.48
CA ILE A 358 25.24 -0.97 11.31
C ILE A 358 26.73 -0.77 11.06
N SER A 359 27.59 -1.47 11.82
CA SER A 359 29.05 -1.35 11.70
C SER A 359 29.59 -1.85 10.36
N ALA A 360 28.87 -2.80 9.73
CA ALA A 360 29.21 -3.34 8.43
C ALA A 360 28.65 -2.50 7.25
N LEU A 361 27.80 -1.49 7.49
CA LEU A 361 27.18 -0.67 6.45
C LEU A 361 27.90 0.68 6.26
N PRO A 362 28.07 1.15 5.01
CA PRO A 362 28.49 2.53 4.75
C PRO A 362 27.50 3.57 5.32
N PRO A 363 27.97 4.77 5.74
CA PRO A 363 27.11 5.79 6.35
C PRO A 363 25.93 6.28 5.49
N ALA A 364 26.05 6.23 4.17
CA ALA A 364 25.01 6.65 3.21
C ALA A 364 24.23 5.45 2.62
N ALA A 365 24.37 4.25 3.19
CA ALA A 365 23.66 3.08 2.69
C ALA A 365 22.16 3.21 2.98
N PRO A 366 21.26 3.11 1.98
CA PRO A 366 19.81 3.22 2.19
C PRO A 366 19.25 2.21 3.21
N LEU A 367 19.84 1.00 3.31
CA LEU A 367 19.41 0.01 4.32
C LEU A 367 19.61 0.53 5.76
N LEU A 368 20.55 1.45 5.99
CA LEU A 368 20.87 1.94 7.33
C LEU A 368 19.65 2.52 8.03
N CYS A 369 18.75 3.20 7.31
CA CYS A 369 17.49 3.69 7.87
C CYS A 369 16.70 2.56 8.54
N VAL A 370 16.55 1.44 7.84
CA VAL A 370 15.75 0.28 8.26
C VAL A 370 16.38 -0.45 9.43
N VAL A 371 17.70 -0.68 9.36
CA VAL A 371 18.43 -1.34 10.44
C VAL A 371 18.31 -0.50 11.71
N ARG A 372 18.49 0.81 11.61
CA ARG A 372 18.37 1.75 12.74
C ARG A 372 16.94 1.84 13.28
N THR A 373 15.93 1.90 12.43
CA THR A 373 14.52 1.85 12.87
C THR A 373 14.21 0.54 13.58
N THR A 374 14.72 -0.58 13.08
CA THR A 374 14.49 -1.89 13.70
C THR A 374 15.23 -2.04 15.03
N LEU A 375 16.46 -1.50 15.11
CA LEU A 375 17.25 -1.43 16.33
C LEU A 375 16.57 -0.55 17.38
N GLY A 376 16.11 0.64 16.99
CA GLY A 376 15.35 1.53 17.86
C GLY A 376 14.13 0.82 18.43
N LYS A 377 13.41 0.01 17.63
CA LYS A 377 12.27 -0.75 18.13
C LYS A 377 12.67 -1.87 19.09
N ALA A 378 13.76 -2.60 18.82
CA ALA A 378 14.25 -3.62 19.76
C ALA A 378 14.66 -3.02 21.11
N ILE A 379 15.31 -1.84 21.11
CA ILE A 379 15.67 -1.10 22.33
C ILE A 379 14.41 -0.59 23.05
N GLU A 380 13.42 -0.09 22.32
CA GLU A 380 12.11 0.34 22.85
C GLU A 380 11.39 -0.84 23.52
N ASP A 381 11.33 -2.01 22.87
CA ASP A 381 10.74 -3.23 23.43
C ASP A 381 11.44 -3.64 24.75
N ARG A 382 12.76 -3.48 24.82
CA ARG A 382 13.53 -3.75 26.05
C ARG A 382 13.23 -2.71 27.14
N ALA A 383 13.08 -1.45 26.75
CA ALA A 383 12.73 -0.37 27.67
C ALA A 383 11.33 -0.54 28.26
N GLU A 384 10.36 -1.03 27.48
CA GLU A 384 9.01 -1.31 27.94
C GLU A 384 8.99 -2.37 29.06
N ILE A 385 9.84 -3.41 28.96
CA ILE A 385 9.96 -4.44 30.00
C ILE A 385 10.75 -3.96 31.22
N THR A 386 11.88 -3.29 30.98
CA THR A 386 12.84 -2.93 32.05
C THR A 386 12.49 -1.61 32.75
N GLY A 387 11.66 -0.76 32.14
CA GLY A 387 11.42 0.61 32.56
C GLY A 387 12.60 1.56 32.31
N SER A 388 13.58 1.17 31.47
CA SER A 388 14.83 1.92 31.25
C SER A 388 14.63 3.18 30.41
N GLN A 389 14.74 4.36 31.06
CA GLN A 389 14.71 5.65 30.36
C GLN A 389 15.95 5.86 29.47
N THR A 390 17.09 5.27 29.83
CA THR A 390 18.32 5.31 29.01
C THR A 390 18.12 4.58 27.69
N ASP A 391 17.41 3.45 27.71
CA ASP A 391 17.06 2.72 26.50
C ASP A 391 16.10 3.53 25.62
N LEU A 392 15.09 4.19 26.19
CA LEU A 392 14.22 5.09 25.41
C LEU A 392 15.01 6.23 24.73
N GLY A 393 15.99 6.83 25.44
CA GLY A 393 16.88 7.84 24.85
C GLY A 393 17.79 7.27 23.74
N SER A 394 18.23 6.02 23.89
CA SER A 394 19.02 5.32 22.87
C SER A 394 18.18 4.99 21.63
N ALA A 395 16.95 4.50 21.83
CA ALA A 395 15.99 4.24 20.76
C ALA A 395 15.65 5.53 19.98
N LEU A 396 15.40 6.64 20.69
CA LEU A 396 15.20 7.95 20.07
C LEU A 396 16.39 8.38 19.20
N THR A 397 17.61 8.18 19.69
CA THR A 397 18.84 8.48 18.94
C THR A 397 18.90 7.69 17.63
N GLU A 398 18.55 6.41 17.66
CA GLU A 398 18.53 5.55 16.48
C GLU A 398 17.43 5.97 15.47
N TYR A 399 16.23 6.32 15.94
CA TYR A 399 15.16 6.82 15.07
C TYR A 399 15.51 8.15 14.40
N LEU A 400 16.09 9.10 15.15
CA LEU A 400 16.57 10.39 14.60
C LEU A 400 17.71 10.19 13.59
N ALA A 401 18.60 9.23 13.81
CA ALA A 401 19.64 8.87 12.85
C ALA A 401 19.05 8.22 11.60
N ALA A 402 18.02 7.36 11.74
CA ALA A 402 17.34 6.72 10.64
C ALA A 402 16.63 7.71 9.71
N MET A 403 15.85 8.66 10.26
CA MET A 403 15.09 9.62 9.44
C MET A 403 16.00 10.55 8.62
N ARG A 404 17.24 10.76 9.06
CA ARG A 404 18.25 11.62 8.40
C ARG A 404 19.03 10.92 7.28
N VAL A 405 18.78 9.64 7.01
CA VAL A 405 19.39 8.93 5.86
C VAL A 405 18.70 9.41 4.58
N ASP A 406 19.24 10.46 3.97
CA ASP A 406 18.69 11.13 2.78
C ASP A 406 18.53 10.23 1.55
N THR A 407 19.32 9.16 1.47
CA THR A 407 19.28 8.15 0.41
C THR A 407 18.25 7.05 0.63
N ALA A 408 17.62 6.98 1.82
CA ALA A 408 16.61 5.98 2.13
C ALA A 408 15.26 6.30 1.44
N ALA A 409 14.40 5.29 1.31
CA ALA A 409 13.08 5.48 0.74
C ALA A 409 12.26 6.45 1.64
N PRO A 410 11.46 7.37 1.06
CA PRO A 410 10.67 8.32 1.83
C PRO A 410 9.78 7.67 2.88
N MET A 411 9.21 6.51 2.58
CA MET A 411 8.37 5.74 3.50
C MET A 411 9.12 5.35 4.78
N ASP A 412 10.37 4.91 4.65
CA ASP A 412 11.18 4.46 5.79
C ASP A 412 11.53 5.64 6.70
N ARG A 413 11.82 6.78 6.08
CA ARG A 413 12.10 8.03 6.78
C ARG A 413 10.85 8.56 7.49
N CYS A 414 9.67 8.46 6.87
CA CYS A 414 8.40 8.79 7.54
C CYS A 414 8.18 7.92 8.77
N VAL A 415 8.34 6.60 8.66
CA VAL A 415 8.18 5.67 9.80
C VAL A 415 9.20 5.97 10.90
N ALA A 416 10.46 6.21 10.55
CA ALA A 416 11.49 6.59 11.50
C ALA A 416 11.15 7.91 12.21
N ALA A 417 10.66 8.92 11.49
CA ALA A 417 10.26 10.21 12.05
C ALA A 417 9.06 10.07 12.99
N MET A 418 8.05 9.27 12.65
CA MET A 418 6.91 8.98 13.54
C MET A 418 7.35 8.29 14.83
N ARG A 419 8.29 7.33 14.74
CA ARG A 419 8.87 6.65 15.90
C ARG A 419 9.72 7.58 16.77
N ALA A 420 10.54 8.42 16.16
CA ALA A 420 11.29 9.45 16.86
C ALA A 420 10.34 10.40 17.61
N ALA A 421 9.26 10.85 16.95
CA ALA A 421 8.28 11.75 17.54
C ALA A 421 7.60 11.15 18.78
N ALA A 422 7.29 9.84 18.76
CA ALA A 422 6.66 9.15 19.87
C ALA A 422 7.52 9.10 21.15
N LEU A 423 8.84 9.17 21.03
CA LEU A 423 9.79 9.18 22.17
C LEU A 423 10.34 10.58 22.48
N SER A 424 9.92 11.59 21.73
CA SER A 424 10.44 12.96 21.81
C SER A 424 9.66 13.82 22.80
N THR A 425 10.27 14.94 23.20
CA THR A 425 9.52 16.04 23.84
C THR A 425 8.49 16.62 22.87
N ALA A 426 7.47 17.32 23.36
CA ALA A 426 6.45 17.93 22.50
C ALA A 426 7.04 18.81 21.39
N GLN A 427 8.07 19.60 21.71
CA GLN A 427 8.75 20.48 20.76
C GLN A 427 9.43 19.68 19.66
N ASP A 428 10.24 18.68 20.01
CA ASP A 428 10.97 17.86 19.04
C ASP A 428 10.04 16.94 18.24
N ALA A 429 8.95 16.47 18.87
CA ALA A 429 7.93 15.67 18.21
C ALA A 429 7.24 16.45 17.09
N SER A 430 6.92 17.73 17.30
CA SER A 430 6.31 18.58 16.27
C SER A 430 7.21 18.71 15.03
N ALA A 431 8.53 18.81 15.22
CA ALA A 431 9.51 18.87 14.12
C ALA A 431 9.61 17.54 13.37
N CYS A 432 9.62 16.42 14.09
CA CYS A 432 9.65 15.08 13.48
C CYS A 432 8.37 14.83 12.64
N TYR A 433 7.20 15.19 13.15
CA TYR A 433 5.95 15.07 12.39
C TYR A 433 5.89 16.01 11.19
N ALA A 434 6.43 17.23 11.29
CA ALA A 434 6.54 18.14 10.15
C ALA A 434 7.40 17.55 9.01
N GLU A 435 8.51 16.89 9.35
CA GLU A 435 9.34 16.19 8.37
C GLU A 435 8.57 15.01 7.73
N ALA A 436 7.87 14.20 8.55
CA ALA A 436 7.05 13.09 8.05
C ALA A 436 5.96 13.56 7.08
N ILE A 437 5.26 14.65 7.39
CA ILE A 437 4.22 15.26 6.52
C ILE A 437 4.83 15.77 5.21
N THR A 438 6.01 16.40 5.26
CA THR A 438 6.71 16.92 4.07
C THR A 438 7.10 15.80 3.09
N LEU A 439 7.34 14.58 3.60
CA LEU A 439 7.69 13.43 2.79
C LEU A 439 6.47 12.73 2.14
N LEU A 440 5.24 13.00 2.57
CA LEU A 440 4.04 12.33 2.08
C LEU A 440 3.85 12.37 0.56
N PRO A 441 4.08 13.49 -0.15
CA PRO A 441 4.00 13.50 -1.61
C PRO A 441 5.01 12.55 -2.28
N SER A 442 6.13 12.27 -1.60
CA SER A 442 7.14 11.32 -2.07
C SER A 442 6.76 9.87 -1.75
N VAL A 443 5.96 9.68 -0.68
CA VAL A 443 5.41 8.38 -0.33
C VAL A 443 4.25 8.04 -1.26
N LEU A 444 3.23 8.89 -1.38
CA LEU A 444 2.02 8.59 -2.14
C LEU A 444 2.30 8.45 -3.65
N GLN A 445 1.89 7.31 -4.22
CA GLN A 445 2.06 6.99 -5.65
C GLN A 445 0.66 6.78 -6.27
N PRO A 446 0.06 7.80 -6.88
CA PRO A 446 -1.36 7.78 -7.26
C PRO A 446 -1.74 6.73 -8.31
N TRP A 447 -0.77 6.23 -9.08
CA TRP A 447 -0.99 5.22 -10.12
C TRP A 447 -0.93 3.77 -9.61
N LEU A 448 -0.63 3.56 -8.32
CA LEU A 448 -0.67 2.22 -7.75
C LEU A 448 -2.09 1.70 -7.68
N ASP A 449 -2.23 0.37 -7.67
CA ASP A 449 -3.53 -0.20 -7.40
C ASP A 449 -3.96 0.10 -5.95
N ARG A 450 -5.25 -0.06 -5.69
CA ARG A 450 -5.86 0.28 -4.40
C ARG A 450 -5.26 -0.52 -3.25
N THR A 451 -5.03 -1.81 -3.45
CA THR A 451 -4.49 -2.69 -2.42
C THR A 451 -3.05 -2.29 -2.08
N ASP A 452 -2.25 -1.97 -3.09
CA ASP A 452 -0.87 -1.52 -2.93
C ASP A 452 -0.79 -0.17 -2.21
N THR A 453 -1.71 0.75 -2.51
CA THR A 453 -1.76 2.05 -1.86
C THR A 453 -2.17 1.92 -0.38
N LEU A 454 -3.20 1.13 -0.09
CA LEU A 454 -3.67 0.89 1.29
C LEU A 454 -2.61 0.22 2.16
N ALA A 455 -1.88 -0.77 1.62
CA ALA A 455 -0.80 -1.44 2.35
C ALA A 455 0.30 -0.45 2.78
N ARG A 456 0.64 0.52 1.92
CA ARG A 456 1.67 1.54 2.20
C ARG A 456 1.20 2.56 3.22
N VAL A 457 -0.07 2.95 3.15
CA VAL A 457 -0.62 3.98 4.04
C VAL A 457 -0.99 3.44 5.43
N ALA A 458 -1.24 2.12 5.55
CA ALA A 458 -1.48 1.49 6.85
C ALA A 458 -0.34 1.75 7.87
N ALA A 459 0.91 1.76 7.40
CA ALA A 459 2.08 2.05 8.26
C ALA A 459 2.19 3.53 8.67
N LEU A 460 1.36 4.42 8.11
CA LEU A 460 1.25 5.84 8.47
C LEU A 460 -0.01 6.14 9.31
N SER A 461 -0.76 5.12 9.73
CA SER A 461 -1.95 5.29 10.58
C SER A 461 -1.63 6.10 11.84
N GLY A 462 -2.55 6.98 12.21
CA GLY A 462 -2.37 7.93 13.31
C GLY A 462 -1.39 9.08 13.07
N LEU A 463 -0.73 9.20 11.92
CA LEU A 463 0.20 10.31 11.63
C LEU A 463 -0.45 11.67 11.90
N GLY A 464 -1.62 11.95 11.30
CA GLY A 464 -2.29 13.24 11.44
C GLY A 464 -2.72 13.56 12.87
N MET A 465 -3.29 12.58 13.59
CA MET A 465 -3.77 12.77 14.97
C MET A 465 -2.63 13.00 15.96
N ASN A 466 -1.55 12.22 15.85
CA ASN A 466 -0.40 12.37 16.73
C ASN A 466 0.42 13.64 16.40
N ALA A 467 0.49 14.03 15.12
CA ALA A 467 1.04 15.32 14.72
C ALA A 467 0.24 16.48 15.31
N ALA A 468 -1.09 16.42 15.24
CA ALA A 468 -1.97 17.41 15.84
C ALA A 468 -1.76 17.54 17.35
N ALA A 469 -1.67 16.42 18.06
CA ALA A 469 -1.36 16.42 19.50
C ALA A 469 0.00 17.06 19.82
N ALA A 470 1.03 16.81 19.00
CA ALA A 470 2.33 17.46 19.17
C ALA A 470 2.26 18.98 18.93
N TYR A 471 1.57 19.43 17.89
CA TYR A 471 1.36 20.86 17.64
C TYR A 471 0.57 21.54 18.78
N LEU A 472 -0.48 20.89 19.30
CA LEU A 472 -1.26 21.39 20.44
C LEU A 472 -0.45 21.49 21.72
N ALA A 473 0.48 20.57 21.96
CA ALA A 473 1.39 20.65 23.10
C ALA A 473 2.38 21.83 23.00
N THR A 474 2.51 22.45 21.82
CA THR A 474 3.34 23.64 21.55
C THR A 474 2.51 24.88 21.20
N ASP A 475 1.21 24.89 21.53
CA ASP A 475 0.27 26.01 21.30
C ASP A 475 0.12 26.42 19.82
N GLN A 476 0.02 25.43 18.93
CA GLN A 476 -0.14 25.61 17.48
C GLN A 476 -1.46 24.99 16.95
N PRO A 477 -2.64 25.52 17.32
CA PRO A 477 -3.94 24.91 17.00
C PRO A 477 -4.29 24.88 15.51
N ARG A 478 -3.87 25.90 14.74
CA ARG A 478 -4.09 25.96 13.28
C ARG A 478 -3.31 24.87 12.54
N GLN A 479 -2.05 24.68 12.92
CA GLN A 479 -1.20 23.61 12.38
C GLN A 479 -1.75 22.24 12.79
N ALA A 480 -2.25 22.09 14.01
CA ALA A 480 -2.91 20.87 14.46
C ALA A 480 -4.13 20.53 13.58
N LEU A 481 -4.96 21.52 13.26
CA LEU A 481 -6.12 21.34 12.38
C LEU A 481 -5.70 20.86 10.97
N SER A 482 -4.70 21.51 10.38
CA SER A 482 -4.16 21.11 9.07
C SER A 482 -3.56 19.70 9.11
N ALA A 483 -2.88 19.31 10.21
CA ALA A 483 -2.33 17.97 10.38
C ALA A 483 -3.42 16.88 10.44
N VAL A 484 -4.54 17.13 11.14
CA VAL A 484 -5.68 16.19 11.16
C VAL A 484 -6.27 16.05 9.76
N GLU A 485 -6.53 17.15 9.05
CA GLU A 485 -7.08 17.12 7.70
C GLU A 485 -6.11 16.47 6.69
N HIS A 486 -4.81 16.67 6.85
CA HIS A 486 -3.81 16.03 6.00
C HIS A 486 -3.72 14.53 6.26
N GLY A 487 -3.82 14.09 7.51
CA GLY A 487 -3.97 12.68 7.85
C GLY A 487 -5.21 12.05 7.20
N ARG A 488 -6.28 12.82 6.99
CA ARG A 488 -7.49 12.35 6.29
C ARG A 488 -7.30 12.23 4.78
N ALA A 489 -6.37 12.97 4.17
CA ALA A 489 -5.99 12.75 2.77
C ALA A 489 -5.34 11.37 2.55
N LEU A 490 -4.83 10.74 3.61
CA LEU A 490 -4.33 9.37 3.62
C LEU A 490 -5.46 8.32 3.74
N THR A 491 -6.71 8.72 3.97
CA THR A 491 -7.84 7.78 3.95
C THR A 491 -8.10 7.27 2.54
N LEU A 492 -8.78 6.12 2.40
CA LEU A 492 -9.13 5.57 1.09
C LEU A 492 -9.81 6.57 0.15
N SER A 493 -10.72 7.38 0.69
CA SER A 493 -11.41 8.43 -0.05
C SER A 493 -10.45 9.49 -0.62
N GLY A 494 -9.48 9.93 0.17
CA GLY A 494 -8.45 10.88 -0.28
C GLY A 494 -7.53 10.27 -1.35
N LEU A 495 -7.22 8.98 -1.23
CA LEU A 495 -6.42 8.26 -2.21
C LEU A 495 -7.14 8.09 -3.56
N ILE A 496 -8.46 7.81 -3.54
CA ILE A 496 -9.28 7.75 -4.76
C ILE A 496 -9.30 9.11 -5.47
N GLN A 497 -9.47 10.21 -4.72
CA GLN A 497 -9.43 11.56 -5.28
C GLN A 497 -8.08 11.91 -5.88
N LEU A 498 -6.99 11.62 -5.15
CA LEU A 498 -5.63 11.86 -5.62
C LEU A 498 -5.31 11.10 -6.92
N ARG A 499 -5.78 9.85 -7.04
CA ARG A 499 -5.69 9.08 -8.28
C ARG A 499 -6.47 9.75 -9.41
N GLY A 500 -7.71 10.17 -9.14
CA GLY A 500 -8.53 10.88 -10.12
C GLY A 500 -7.90 12.20 -10.58
N ASP A 501 -7.19 12.92 -9.70
CA ASP A 501 -6.46 14.13 -10.07
C ASP A 501 -5.19 13.81 -10.86
N PHE A 502 -4.49 12.72 -10.54
CA PHE A 502 -3.37 12.26 -11.35
C PHE A 502 -3.81 11.82 -12.75
N ASP A 503 -4.94 11.14 -12.91
CA ASP A 503 -5.47 10.74 -14.22
C ASP A 503 -5.83 11.96 -15.10
N LYS A 504 -6.37 13.03 -14.48
CA LYS A 504 -6.56 14.31 -15.17
C LYS A 504 -5.22 14.90 -15.59
N LEU A 505 -4.21 14.87 -14.71
CA LEU A 505 -2.87 15.37 -15.02
C LEU A 505 -2.24 14.59 -16.16
N GLN A 506 -2.36 13.26 -16.18
CA GLN A 506 -1.88 12.39 -17.25
C GLN A 506 -2.55 12.74 -18.58
N THR A 507 -3.85 13.05 -18.56
CA THR A 507 -4.61 13.40 -19.77
C THR A 507 -4.26 14.79 -20.29
N ALA A 508 -4.14 15.78 -19.40
CA ALA A 508 -3.91 17.18 -19.77
C ALA A 508 -2.42 17.53 -20.00
N HIS A 509 -1.52 16.91 -19.22
CA HIS A 509 -0.09 17.22 -19.16
C HIS A 509 0.77 15.95 -19.02
N PRO A 510 0.76 15.03 -20.01
CA PRO A 510 1.39 13.70 -19.92
C PRO A 510 2.89 13.76 -19.60
N GLU A 511 3.65 14.67 -20.22
CA GLU A 511 5.09 14.78 -19.98
C GLU A 511 5.43 15.10 -18.51
N THR A 512 4.62 15.96 -17.87
CA THR A 512 4.82 16.34 -16.46
C THR A 512 4.42 15.20 -15.54
N ALA A 513 3.33 14.50 -15.85
CA ALA A 513 2.84 13.33 -15.11
C ALA A 513 3.85 12.17 -15.17
N ASP A 514 4.37 11.87 -16.37
CA ASP A 514 5.38 10.84 -16.59
C ASP A 514 6.68 11.16 -15.84
N ARG A 515 7.08 12.44 -15.83
CA ARG A 515 8.26 12.87 -15.07
C ARG A 515 8.07 12.76 -13.56
N LEU A 516 6.90 13.14 -13.03
CA LEU A 516 6.57 12.93 -11.62
C LEU A 516 6.61 11.42 -11.27
N SER A 517 5.99 10.58 -12.11
CA SER A 517 6.01 9.12 -11.92
C SER A 517 7.43 8.57 -11.90
N ALA A 518 8.28 8.99 -12.85
CA ALA A 518 9.67 8.55 -12.92
C ALA A 518 10.48 8.92 -11.67
N LEU A 519 10.33 10.14 -11.15
CA LEU A 519 11.01 10.60 -9.93
C LEU A 519 10.58 9.79 -8.70
N LEU A 520 9.28 9.62 -8.51
CA LEU A 520 8.72 8.87 -7.39
C LEU A 520 9.10 7.38 -7.44
N LYS A 521 9.20 6.78 -8.63
CA LYS A 521 9.72 5.42 -8.81
C LYS A 521 11.17 5.29 -8.34
N VAL A 522 12.04 6.25 -8.67
CA VAL A 522 13.44 6.25 -8.21
C VAL A 522 13.52 6.39 -6.68
N LEU A 523 12.74 7.31 -6.11
CA LEU A 523 12.76 7.55 -4.66
C LEU A 523 12.25 6.35 -3.86
N ASN A 524 11.25 5.63 -4.36
CA ASN A 524 10.65 4.49 -3.67
C ASN A 524 11.25 3.13 -4.06
N ALA A 525 12.26 3.09 -4.93
CA ALA A 525 12.82 1.83 -5.39
C ALA A 525 13.36 0.96 -4.24
N PRO A 526 13.14 -0.37 -4.28
CA PRO A 526 13.46 -1.32 -3.22
C PRO A 526 14.95 -1.51 -3.03
N ARG A 527 15.27 -2.02 -1.84
CA ARG A 527 16.61 -2.10 -1.28
C ARG A 527 17.30 -3.39 -1.71
N LYS A 528 18.31 -3.32 -2.59
CA LYS A 528 19.24 -4.45 -2.83
C LYS A 528 20.66 -4.06 -2.42
N LEU A 529 21.17 -4.64 -1.34
CA LEU A 529 22.59 -4.56 -0.93
C LEU A 529 23.46 -5.53 -1.73
N ARG A 530 24.67 -5.08 -2.07
CA ARG A 530 25.63 -5.74 -2.99
C ARG A 530 26.99 -6.05 -2.33
N ALA A 531 27.81 -6.88 -2.98
CA ALA A 531 29.17 -7.29 -2.58
C ALA A 531 30.29 -6.27 -2.98
N ALA A 532 31.48 -6.35 -2.35
CA ALA A 532 32.21 -5.21 -1.75
C ALA A 532 32.73 -4.08 -2.65
N ASP A 533 33.41 -4.36 -3.76
CA ASP A 533 34.28 -3.33 -4.35
C ASP A 533 33.64 -2.60 -5.52
N ALA A 534 33.01 -3.31 -6.47
CA ALA A 534 32.18 -2.68 -7.51
C ALA A 534 30.91 -2.01 -6.91
N ALA A 535 30.44 -2.50 -5.74
CA ALA A 535 29.26 -1.94 -5.08
C ALA A 535 29.47 -0.55 -4.49
N ARG A 536 30.71 -0.13 -4.15
CA ARG A 536 30.93 1.20 -3.57
C ARG A 536 30.64 2.31 -4.57
N ASP A 537 31.17 2.21 -5.79
CA ASP A 537 30.97 3.23 -6.83
C ASP A 537 29.54 3.24 -7.36
N LEU A 538 28.92 2.06 -7.48
CA LEU A 538 27.53 1.96 -7.94
C LEU A 538 26.53 2.39 -6.85
N SER A 539 26.82 2.13 -5.58
CA SER A 539 26.05 2.65 -4.43
C SER A 539 26.16 4.17 -4.37
N ALA A 540 27.36 4.72 -4.63
CA ALA A 540 27.54 6.17 -4.73
C ALA A 540 26.72 6.77 -5.89
N GLN A 541 26.71 6.12 -7.07
CA GLN A 541 25.92 6.59 -8.21
C GLN A 541 24.40 6.49 -7.96
N GLU A 542 23.93 5.39 -7.36
CA GLU A 542 22.54 5.20 -6.95
C GLU A 542 22.11 6.28 -5.93
N ASN A 543 22.94 6.50 -4.92
CA ASN A 543 22.73 7.55 -3.92
C ASN A 543 22.67 8.94 -4.57
N SER A 544 23.55 9.22 -5.54
CA SER A 544 23.50 10.47 -6.32
C SER A 544 22.22 10.61 -7.12
N ARG A 545 21.73 9.54 -7.77
CA ARG A 545 20.44 9.55 -8.50
C ARG A 545 19.27 9.81 -7.58
N ARG A 546 19.25 9.22 -6.38
CA ARG A 546 18.20 9.47 -5.38
C ARG A 546 18.21 10.91 -4.88
N ARG A 547 19.40 11.46 -4.61
CA ARG A 547 19.55 12.88 -4.25
C ARG A 547 19.10 13.82 -5.36
N GLU A 548 19.43 13.49 -6.61
CA GLU A 548 18.95 14.24 -7.77
C GLU A 548 17.43 14.14 -7.93
N ALA A 549 16.86 12.94 -7.79
CA ALA A 549 15.41 12.77 -7.85
C ALA A 549 14.70 13.56 -6.74
N GLN A 550 15.26 13.56 -5.53
CA GLN A 550 14.74 14.32 -4.40
C GLN A 550 14.80 15.83 -4.67
N SER A 551 15.87 16.34 -5.27
CA SER A 551 16.02 17.77 -5.57
C SER A 551 15.13 18.23 -6.74
N GLN A 552 14.81 17.33 -7.69
CA GLN A 552 13.93 17.63 -8.82
C GLN A 552 12.44 17.52 -8.50
N LEU A 553 12.05 16.83 -7.42
CA LEU A 553 10.64 16.61 -7.08
C LEU A 553 9.89 17.92 -6.80
N THR A 554 10.43 18.79 -5.95
CA THR A 554 9.77 20.05 -5.57
C THR A 554 9.51 20.95 -6.79
N PRO A 555 10.50 21.22 -7.68
CA PRO A 555 10.25 21.98 -8.91
C PRO A 555 9.16 21.38 -9.82
N VAL A 556 9.06 20.05 -9.91
CA VAL A 556 8.01 19.39 -10.71
C VAL A 556 6.63 19.61 -10.09
N LEU A 557 6.51 19.44 -8.77
CA LEU A 557 5.25 19.70 -8.05
C LEU A 557 4.82 21.18 -8.18
N GLU A 558 5.75 22.13 -8.05
CA GLU A 558 5.47 23.56 -8.26
C GLU A 558 4.98 23.84 -9.68
N ARG A 559 5.59 23.22 -10.70
CA ARG A 559 5.14 23.36 -12.09
C ARG A 559 3.73 22.81 -12.30
N ILE A 560 3.38 21.68 -11.67
CA ILE A 560 2.01 21.15 -11.70
C ILE A 560 1.04 22.16 -11.09
N ARG A 561 1.37 22.75 -9.95
CA ARG A 561 0.52 23.70 -9.20
C ARG A 561 0.28 25.03 -9.92
N THR A 562 1.05 25.34 -10.96
CA THR A 562 0.80 26.52 -11.82
C THR A 562 -0.20 26.24 -12.95
N GLN A 563 -0.63 24.99 -13.14
CA GLN A 563 -1.65 24.62 -14.12
C GLN A 563 -3.06 24.85 -13.54
N PRO A 564 -4.02 25.39 -14.32
CA PRO A 564 -5.40 25.56 -13.87
C PRO A 564 -6.04 24.25 -13.41
N GLY A 565 -6.60 24.24 -12.20
CA GLY A 565 -7.25 23.07 -11.61
C GLY A 565 -6.31 22.10 -10.88
N PHE A 566 -5.02 22.43 -10.77
CA PHE A 566 -4.01 21.65 -10.02
C PHE A 566 -3.34 22.46 -8.90
N GLU A 567 -3.87 23.62 -8.54
CA GLU A 567 -3.28 24.56 -7.59
C GLU A 567 -3.02 23.93 -6.21
N GLN A 568 -3.88 22.98 -5.81
CA GLN A 568 -3.81 22.25 -4.54
C GLN A 568 -3.18 20.85 -4.66
N PHE A 569 -2.61 20.50 -5.82
CA PHE A 569 -2.07 19.16 -6.06
C PHE A 569 -0.96 18.82 -5.04
N PHE A 570 -1.16 17.75 -4.26
CA PHE A 570 -0.29 17.32 -3.15
C PHE A 570 -0.04 18.37 -2.04
N LEU A 571 -0.84 19.43 -1.94
CA LEU A 571 -0.71 20.39 -0.83
C LEU A 571 -1.57 19.97 0.35
N PRO A 572 -1.08 20.21 1.59
CA PRO A 572 -1.98 20.19 2.74
C PRO A 572 -3.05 21.28 2.63
N PRO A 573 -4.25 21.03 3.18
CA PRO A 573 -5.26 22.07 3.27
C PRO A 573 -4.72 23.26 4.08
N ASP A 574 -4.90 24.45 3.53
CA ASP A 574 -4.49 25.70 4.16
C ASP A 574 -5.26 25.89 5.47
N PRO A 575 -4.57 26.02 6.63
CA PRO A 575 -5.23 26.27 7.90
C PRO A 575 -6.22 27.43 7.87
N ASP A 576 -5.92 28.50 7.14
CA ASP A 576 -6.79 29.68 7.09
C ASP A 576 -8.08 29.40 6.30
N GLN A 577 -8.01 28.54 5.30
CA GLN A 577 -9.21 28.05 4.59
C GLN A 577 -10.05 27.13 5.47
N LEU A 578 -9.43 26.25 6.24
CA LEU A 578 -10.12 25.35 7.16
C LEU A 578 -10.90 26.12 8.23
N VAL A 579 -10.29 27.18 8.77
CA VAL A 579 -10.90 28.02 9.80
C VAL A 579 -12.07 28.84 9.26
N ALA A 580 -12.05 29.22 7.98
CA ALA A 580 -13.20 29.85 7.33
C ALA A 580 -14.45 28.94 7.30
N GLY A 581 -14.29 27.63 7.53
CA GLY A 581 -15.40 26.71 7.73
C GLY A 581 -16.26 27.01 8.96
N GLY A 582 -15.75 27.72 9.98
CA GLY A 582 -16.53 28.05 11.18
C GLY A 582 -17.61 29.12 10.98
N ARG A 583 -17.72 29.74 9.80
CA ARG A 583 -18.63 30.87 9.51
C ARG A 583 -20.12 30.59 9.73
N GLU A 584 -20.56 29.39 9.38
CA GLU A 584 -21.98 28.99 9.52
C GLU A 584 -22.28 28.36 10.89
N GLY A 585 -21.26 28.28 11.76
CA GLY A 585 -21.33 27.77 13.12
C GLY A 585 -20.16 26.84 13.46
N PRO A 586 -20.03 26.45 14.74
CA PRO A 586 -18.86 25.74 15.24
C PRO A 586 -18.69 24.34 14.62
N ILE A 587 -17.47 24.06 14.16
CA ILE A 587 -17.05 22.71 13.76
C ILE A 587 -16.16 22.15 14.86
N VAL A 588 -16.49 20.98 15.37
CA VAL A 588 -15.75 20.32 16.46
C VAL A 588 -15.02 19.10 15.92
N VAL A 589 -13.69 19.22 15.81
CA VAL A 589 -12.82 18.08 15.48
C VAL A 589 -12.36 17.43 16.77
N VAL A 590 -12.80 16.20 17.01
CA VAL A 590 -12.40 15.42 18.19
C VAL A 590 -11.17 14.60 17.84
N ASN A 591 -9.98 15.07 18.24
CA ASN A 591 -8.68 14.46 17.98
C ASN A 591 -8.34 13.42 19.06
N VAL A 592 -8.15 12.17 18.65
CA VAL A 592 -7.77 11.06 19.54
C VAL A 592 -6.33 10.65 19.23
N ALA A 593 -5.38 11.07 20.07
CA ALA A 593 -3.97 10.74 19.91
C ALA A 593 -3.42 9.99 21.13
N ARG A 594 -2.23 9.40 20.97
CA ARG A 594 -1.61 8.59 22.03
C ARG A 594 -1.25 9.39 23.28
N THR A 595 -0.87 10.66 23.11
CA THR A 595 -0.32 11.50 24.19
C THR A 595 -1.36 12.41 24.84
N ARG A 596 -2.38 12.83 24.09
CA ARG A 596 -3.50 13.67 24.55
C ARG A 596 -4.70 13.52 23.62
N CYS A 597 -5.90 13.77 24.15
CA CYS A 597 -7.13 13.86 23.36
C CYS A 597 -7.72 15.27 23.52
N ASP A 598 -8.22 15.82 22.43
CA ASP A 598 -8.63 17.23 22.36
C ASP A 598 -9.84 17.41 21.45
N ALA A 599 -10.65 18.42 21.73
CA ALA A 599 -11.62 18.95 20.79
C ALA A 599 -11.13 20.31 20.26
N LEU A 600 -10.84 20.36 18.96
CA LEU A 600 -10.55 21.60 18.23
C LEU A 600 -11.89 22.20 17.79
N VAL A 601 -12.26 23.33 18.38
CA VAL A 601 -13.49 24.05 18.07
C VAL A 601 -13.17 25.16 17.08
N VAL A 602 -13.51 24.92 15.82
CA VAL A 602 -13.30 25.87 14.73
C VAL A 602 -14.48 26.83 14.66
N ASN A 603 -14.19 28.10 14.93
CA ASN A 603 -15.12 29.23 14.87
C ASN A 603 -14.75 30.13 13.68
N ASP A 604 -15.54 31.18 13.41
CA ASP A 604 -15.24 32.11 12.32
C ASP A 604 -13.90 32.83 12.56
N GLY A 605 -12.86 32.38 11.86
CA GLY A 605 -11.54 33.01 11.94
C GLY A 605 -10.66 32.55 13.11
N ASP A 606 -11.11 31.64 13.98
CA ASP A 606 -10.31 31.15 15.12
C ASP A 606 -10.49 29.64 15.43
N VAL A 607 -9.57 29.08 16.23
CA VAL A 607 -9.62 27.69 16.71
C VAL A 607 -9.37 27.65 18.21
N ASP A 608 -10.42 27.34 18.97
CA ASP A 608 -10.32 27.08 20.41
C ASP A 608 -9.98 25.62 20.67
N VAL A 609 -9.23 25.35 21.75
CA VAL A 609 -8.82 24.00 22.13
C VAL A 609 -9.44 23.63 23.46
N VAL A 610 -10.22 22.55 23.47
CA VAL A 610 -10.78 21.94 24.68
C VAL A 610 -10.05 20.62 24.94
N GLU A 611 -9.16 20.61 25.93
CA GLU A 611 -8.46 19.39 26.34
C GLU A 611 -9.43 18.41 27.02
N LEU A 612 -9.57 17.21 26.46
CA LEU A 612 -10.46 16.16 26.97
C LEU A 612 -9.69 15.28 27.96
N LYS A 613 -9.39 15.83 29.14
CA LYS A 613 -8.49 15.24 30.16
C LYS A 613 -8.88 13.84 30.63
N ASP A 614 -10.18 13.56 30.58
CA ASP A 614 -10.79 12.31 31.00
C ASP A 614 -10.89 11.29 29.85
N LEU A 615 -10.30 11.57 28.69
CA LEU A 615 -10.37 10.71 27.51
C LEU A 615 -8.97 10.25 27.07
N THR A 616 -8.80 8.94 26.90
CA THR A 616 -7.57 8.36 26.33
C THR A 616 -7.87 7.62 25.03
N ALA A 617 -6.84 7.44 24.19
CA ALA A 617 -6.97 6.65 22.96
C ALA A 617 -7.39 5.19 23.23
N ALA A 618 -6.99 4.61 24.36
CA ALA A 618 -7.39 3.27 24.78
C ALA A 618 -8.88 3.23 25.14
N ASP A 619 -9.37 4.19 25.93
CA ASP A 619 -10.79 4.30 26.28
C ASP A 619 -11.66 4.42 25.02
N CYS A 620 -11.23 5.23 24.05
CA CYS A 620 -11.92 5.37 22.76
C CYS A 620 -12.00 4.04 22.00
N ALA A 621 -10.89 3.29 21.94
CA ALA A 621 -10.84 2.00 21.25
C ALA A 621 -11.76 0.96 21.91
N ASP A 622 -11.71 0.85 23.25
CA ASP A 622 -12.54 -0.06 24.03
C ASP A 622 -14.03 0.29 23.90
N ALA A 623 -14.36 1.58 24.00
CA ALA A 623 -15.74 2.06 23.87
C ALA A 623 -16.29 1.83 22.45
N ALA A 624 -15.49 2.04 21.41
CA ALA A 624 -15.87 1.77 20.02
C ALA A 624 -16.10 0.27 19.79
N MET A 625 -15.21 -0.59 20.28
CA MET A 625 -15.36 -2.04 20.20
C MET A 625 -16.60 -2.53 20.95
N ALA A 626 -16.87 -1.99 22.14
CA ALA A 626 -18.08 -2.28 22.90
C ALA A 626 -19.35 -1.84 22.15
N LEU A 627 -19.34 -0.65 21.53
CA LEU A 627 -20.48 -0.16 20.75
C LEU A 627 -20.76 -1.03 19.53
N LEU A 628 -19.71 -1.40 18.79
CA LEU A 628 -19.81 -2.29 17.63
C LEU A 628 -20.30 -3.69 18.02
N SER A 629 -19.89 -4.19 19.18
CA SER A 629 -20.33 -5.48 19.73
C SER A 629 -21.80 -5.43 20.17
N ALA A 630 -22.20 -4.39 20.90
CA ALA A 630 -23.56 -4.21 21.36
C ALA A 630 -24.54 -4.08 20.18
N THR A 631 -24.21 -3.27 19.18
CA THR A 631 -25.05 -3.11 17.98
C THR A 631 -25.14 -4.40 17.16
N ASP A 632 -24.05 -5.15 16.98
CA ASP A 632 -24.12 -6.47 16.32
C ASP A 632 -25.03 -7.44 17.07
N GLN A 633 -24.97 -7.46 18.42
CA GLN A 633 -25.82 -8.32 19.23
C GLN A 633 -27.29 -7.91 19.19
N LEU A 634 -27.61 -6.62 19.13
CA LEU A 634 -28.99 -6.13 19.05
C LEU A 634 -29.71 -6.55 17.76
N PHE A 635 -28.97 -6.76 16.67
CA PHE A 635 -29.53 -7.07 15.36
C PHE A 635 -29.14 -8.45 14.82
N ALA A 636 -28.50 -9.29 15.65
CA ALA A 636 -28.24 -10.67 15.29
C ALA A 636 -29.54 -11.51 15.31
N PRO A 637 -29.66 -12.54 14.44
CA PRO A 637 -30.80 -13.43 14.44
C PRO A 637 -30.85 -14.26 15.73
N ASP A 638 -32.07 -14.48 16.25
CA ASP A 638 -32.37 -15.37 17.39
C ASP A 638 -31.60 -15.08 18.70
N VAL A 639 -31.35 -13.80 19.01
CA VAL A 639 -30.63 -13.38 20.21
C VAL A 639 -31.45 -13.65 21.48
N PRO A 640 -30.91 -14.31 22.51
CA PRO A 640 -31.61 -14.51 23.77
C PRO A 640 -31.96 -13.18 24.45
N ASP A 641 -33.16 -13.07 25.04
CA ASP A 641 -33.66 -11.85 25.71
C ASP A 641 -32.63 -11.20 26.66
N LYS A 642 -31.89 -12.03 27.41
CA LYS A 642 -30.86 -11.57 28.34
C LYS A 642 -29.69 -10.89 27.63
N ALA A 643 -29.26 -11.42 26.49
CA ALA A 643 -28.18 -10.84 25.69
C ALA A 643 -28.64 -9.56 25.01
N PHE A 644 -29.89 -9.53 24.50
CA PHE A 644 -30.50 -8.32 23.96
C PHE A 644 -30.55 -7.20 24.99
N ALA A 645 -31.07 -7.47 26.19
CA ALA A 645 -31.15 -6.49 27.27
C ALA A 645 -29.76 -6.00 27.74
N ALA A 646 -28.75 -6.87 27.74
CA ALA A 646 -27.37 -6.47 28.05
C ALA A 646 -26.80 -5.53 26.99
N ALA A 647 -27.01 -5.83 25.71
CA ALA A 647 -26.56 -5.00 24.60
C ALA A 647 -27.27 -3.63 24.55
N GLU A 648 -28.57 -3.58 24.88
CA GLU A 648 -29.34 -2.34 25.02
C GLU A 648 -28.78 -1.47 26.16
N ALA A 649 -28.51 -2.10 27.33
CA ALA A 649 -27.91 -1.42 28.47
C ALA A 649 -26.50 -0.89 28.15
N ASP A 650 -25.68 -1.65 27.41
CA ASP A 650 -24.37 -1.21 26.96
C ASP A 650 -24.46 -0.03 26.00
N LEU A 651 -25.40 -0.03 25.05
CA LEU A 651 -25.64 1.11 24.16
C LEU A 651 -26.00 2.38 24.96
N ILE A 652 -26.93 2.30 25.91
CA ILE A 652 -27.30 3.43 26.78
C ILE A 652 -26.08 3.93 27.58
N ARG A 653 -25.30 3.01 28.16
CA ARG A 653 -24.09 3.34 28.93
C ARG A 653 -23.04 4.05 28.07
N LEU A 654 -22.86 3.61 26.83
CA LEU A 654 -21.89 4.19 25.90
C LEU A 654 -22.32 5.57 25.38
N LEU A 655 -23.62 5.83 25.21
CA LEU A 655 -24.14 7.18 24.93
C LEU A 655 -23.91 8.16 26.09
N ALA A 656 -24.07 7.69 27.33
CA ALA A 656 -23.75 8.48 28.53
C ALA A 656 -22.24 8.72 28.67
N TRP A 657 -21.41 7.72 28.35
CA TRP A 657 -19.96 7.86 28.30
C TRP A 657 -19.52 8.93 27.29
N ALA A 658 -20.07 8.92 26.08
CA ALA A 658 -19.77 9.93 25.06
C ALA A 658 -20.21 11.34 25.49
N TRP A 659 -21.29 11.43 26.27
CA TRP A 659 -21.70 12.70 26.89
C TRP A 659 -20.64 13.21 27.87
N ASP A 660 -20.30 12.42 28.88
CA ASP A 660 -19.42 12.85 29.96
C ASP A 660 -18.00 13.16 29.49
N ARG A 661 -17.47 12.35 28.55
CA ARG A 661 -16.07 12.44 28.14
C ARG A 661 -15.81 13.38 26.97
N ILE A 662 -16.84 13.70 26.17
CA ILE A 662 -16.68 14.45 24.92
C ILE A 662 -17.70 15.59 24.82
N ALA A 663 -19.00 15.28 24.83
CA ALA A 663 -20.00 16.26 24.45
C ALA A 663 -20.20 17.37 25.50
N ASP A 664 -20.22 17.03 26.78
CA ASP A 664 -20.43 17.99 27.87
C ASP A 664 -19.29 19.03 27.98
N PRO A 665 -18.00 18.65 27.97
CA PRO A 665 -16.90 19.63 27.94
C PRO A 665 -16.99 20.59 26.75
N VAL A 666 -17.31 20.07 25.55
CA VAL A 666 -17.40 20.86 24.32
C VAL A 666 -18.60 21.81 24.35
N LEU A 667 -19.78 21.31 24.69
CA LEU A 667 -21.00 22.12 24.71
C LEU A 667 -20.96 23.17 25.82
N THR A 668 -20.36 22.85 26.96
CA THR A 668 -20.12 23.83 28.04
C THR A 668 -19.19 24.94 27.57
N HIS A 669 -18.10 24.61 26.88
CA HIS A 669 -17.18 25.59 26.31
C HIS A 669 -17.88 26.50 25.28
N LEU A 670 -18.73 25.93 24.42
CA LEU A 670 -19.54 26.67 23.45
C LEU A 670 -20.70 27.49 24.07
N GLY A 671 -20.94 27.36 25.38
CA GLY A 671 -22.05 28.03 26.07
C GLY A 671 -23.43 27.39 25.82
N PHE A 672 -23.48 26.19 25.27
CA PHE A 672 -24.72 25.41 25.04
C PHE A 672 -25.04 24.52 26.25
N SER A 673 -25.10 25.10 27.45
CA SER A 673 -25.20 24.34 28.71
C SER A 673 -26.63 23.94 29.10
N ALA A 674 -27.67 24.54 28.53
CA ALA A 674 -29.07 24.29 28.91
C ALA A 674 -29.94 23.76 27.75
N PRO A 675 -30.94 22.90 28.02
CA PRO A 675 -31.91 22.46 27.02
C PRO A 675 -32.72 23.61 26.43
N ARG A 676 -33.17 23.45 25.18
CA ARG A 676 -33.99 24.45 24.46
C ARG A 676 -35.44 24.02 24.32
N SER A 677 -36.32 25.00 24.11
CA SER A 677 -37.75 24.75 23.86
C SER A 677 -37.98 24.27 22.42
N ASP A 678 -38.92 23.34 22.29
CA ASP A 678 -39.38 22.78 21.00
C ASP A 678 -40.08 23.82 20.12
N SER A 679 -40.57 24.92 20.69
CA SER A 679 -41.26 25.98 19.94
C SER A 679 -40.30 26.80 19.05
N GLU A 680 -38.99 26.55 19.11
CA GLU A 680 -37.96 27.39 18.50
C GLU A 680 -37.03 26.62 17.54
N TYR A 681 -37.41 25.46 17.00
CA TYR A 681 -36.50 24.61 16.19
C TYR A 681 -35.70 25.35 15.10
N GLY A 682 -36.26 26.38 14.45
CA GLY A 682 -35.56 27.20 13.46
C GLY A 682 -34.47 28.13 14.01
N ALA A 683 -34.37 28.28 15.34
CA ALA A 683 -33.41 29.13 16.04
C ALA A 683 -32.42 28.33 16.91
N TRP A 684 -32.42 26.99 16.80
CA TRP A 684 -31.47 26.15 17.52
C TRP A 684 -30.05 26.29 16.94
N PRO A 685 -29.02 26.34 17.79
CA PRO A 685 -27.64 26.39 17.34
C PRO A 685 -27.25 25.14 16.57
N ARG A 686 -26.48 25.34 15.50
CA ARG A 686 -25.92 24.30 14.63
C ARG A 686 -24.52 23.92 15.10
N ILE A 687 -24.19 22.63 15.01
CA ILE A 687 -22.84 22.12 15.27
C ILE A 687 -22.49 21.01 14.28
N TRP A 688 -21.23 20.96 13.84
CA TRP A 688 -20.70 19.87 13.02
C TRP A 688 -19.64 19.10 13.78
N TRP A 689 -19.84 17.81 13.94
CA TRP A 689 -18.89 16.90 14.57
C TRP A 689 -17.99 16.25 13.53
N VAL A 690 -16.70 16.28 13.78
CA VAL A 690 -15.67 15.63 12.96
C VAL A 690 -14.89 14.66 13.86
N PRO A 691 -15.46 13.50 14.20
CA PRO A 691 -14.78 12.50 15.03
C PRO A 691 -13.55 11.93 14.31
N THR A 692 -12.53 11.51 15.07
CA THR A 692 -11.33 10.84 14.53
C THR A 692 -11.13 9.47 15.17
N GLY A 693 -10.41 8.60 14.45
CA GLY A 693 -10.08 7.27 14.94
C GLY A 693 -11.32 6.47 15.39
N PRO A 694 -11.23 5.72 16.50
CA PRO A 694 -12.33 4.89 17.01
C PRO A 694 -13.65 5.62 17.23
N LEU A 695 -13.66 6.95 17.36
CA LEU A 695 -14.91 7.71 17.60
C LEU A 695 -15.78 7.86 16.35
N THR A 696 -15.31 7.48 15.17
CA THR A 696 -16.08 7.55 13.92
C THR A 696 -17.35 6.70 13.93
N VAL A 697 -17.46 5.70 14.82
CA VAL A 697 -18.64 4.84 14.97
C VAL A 697 -19.70 5.40 15.93
N PHE A 698 -19.41 6.51 16.63
CA PHE A 698 -20.31 7.06 17.65
C PHE A 698 -21.35 8.02 17.07
N PRO A 699 -22.64 7.88 17.43
CA PRO A 699 -23.66 8.87 17.11
C PRO A 699 -23.53 10.08 18.04
N MET A 700 -22.62 11.01 17.73
CA MET A 700 -22.37 12.19 18.58
C MET A 700 -23.63 13.02 18.88
N HIS A 701 -24.56 13.07 17.94
CA HIS A 701 -25.86 13.74 18.11
C HIS A 701 -26.74 13.11 19.21
N ALA A 702 -26.54 11.83 19.51
CA ALA A 702 -27.29 11.05 20.48
C ALA A 702 -26.58 10.91 21.83
N ALA A 703 -25.37 11.45 21.99
CA ALA A 703 -24.65 11.41 23.27
C ALA A 703 -25.53 12.05 24.37
N GLY A 704 -25.72 11.31 25.46
CA GLY A 704 -26.55 11.78 26.57
C GLY A 704 -27.09 10.69 27.49
N TYR A 705 -27.71 11.15 28.57
CA TYR A 705 -28.44 10.32 29.51
C TYR A 705 -29.90 10.20 29.06
N HIS A 706 -30.30 9.02 28.58
CA HIS A 706 -31.64 8.79 28.03
C HIS A 706 -32.56 7.96 28.92
N SER A 707 -32.00 7.19 29.86
CA SER A 707 -32.78 6.36 30.79
C SER A 707 -33.19 7.11 32.06
N ALA A 708 -34.43 6.90 32.50
CA ALA A 708 -35.00 7.51 33.70
C ALA A 708 -34.37 7.03 35.04
N SER A 709 -33.56 5.96 35.03
CA SER A 709 -33.02 5.35 36.27
C SER A 709 -31.75 6.02 36.81
N ASN A 710 -31.13 6.93 36.07
CA ASN A 710 -29.84 7.51 36.44
C ASN A 710 -30.03 8.93 37.03
N ALA A 711 -30.19 8.98 38.35
CA ALA A 711 -30.19 10.15 39.22
C ALA A 711 -31.51 10.97 39.27
N GLY A 712 -31.88 11.39 40.47
CA GLY A 712 -33.12 12.11 40.82
C GLY A 712 -33.25 13.54 40.30
N GLU A 713 -32.79 13.81 39.07
CA GLU A 713 -33.04 15.01 38.28
C GLU A 713 -33.62 14.58 36.91
N PRO A 714 -34.53 15.36 36.28
CA PRO A 714 -35.18 14.94 35.04
C PRO A 714 -34.17 14.76 33.90
N ALA A 715 -34.16 13.56 33.29
CA ALA A 715 -33.29 13.09 32.19
C ALA A 715 -33.27 13.92 30.89
N ARG A 716 -33.87 15.12 30.86
CA ARG A 716 -33.85 16.06 29.72
C ARG A 716 -32.69 17.05 29.76
N GLU A 717 -31.94 17.13 30.85
CA GLU A 717 -30.90 18.16 31.03
C GLU A 717 -29.51 17.75 30.53
N ARG A 718 -29.26 16.49 30.15
CA ARG A 718 -27.89 15.99 29.85
C ARG A 718 -27.82 15.23 28.53
N THR A 719 -28.30 15.84 27.45
CA THR A 719 -28.18 15.28 26.09
C THR A 719 -27.73 16.34 25.09
N VAL A 720 -27.09 15.91 24.00
CA VAL A 720 -26.73 16.77 22.86
C VAL A 720 -27.99 17.21 22.11
N MET A 721 -28.90 16.25 21.86
CA MET A 721 -30.10 16.44 21.05
C MET A 721 -31.13 17.38 21.69
N ASP A 722 -31.04 17.68 22.99
CA ASP A 722 -31.90 18.69 23.62
C ASP A 722 -31.28 20.11 23.60
N ARG A 723 -30.08 20.29 23.02
CA ARG A 723 -29.31 21.55 23.04
C ARG A 723 -28.98 22.13 21.66
N VAL A 724 -28.63 21.27 20.71
CA VAL A 724 -28.06 21.66 19.40
C VAL A 724 -28.58 20.75 18.28
N VAL A 725 -28.67 21.30 17.07
CA VAL A 725 -28.90 20.51 15.85
C VAL A 725 -27.53 20.07 15.31
N SER A 726 -27.23 18.78 15.44
CA SER A 726 -25.94 18.20 15.08
C SER A 726 -25.91 17.65 13.66
N SER A 727 -24.74 17.75 13.01
CA SER A 727 -24.38 16.99 11.82
C SER A 727 -23.02 16.34 12.02
N THR A 728 -22.73 15.26 11.32
CA THR A 728 -21.39 14.64 11.30
C THR A 728 -20.81 14.78 9.91
N VAL A 729 -19.56 15.22 9.77
CA VAL A 729 -18.91 15.31 8.44
C VAL A 729 -17.60 14.53 8.43
N PRO A 730 -17.22 13.93 7.29
CA PRO A 730 -16.02 13.11 7.21
C PRO A 730 -14.74 13.93 7.32
N SER A 731 -14.76 15.21 6.93
CA SER A 731 -13.66 16.18 7.07
C SER A 731 -14.18 17.61 6.93
N ILE A 732 -13.40 18.60 7.36
CA ILE A 732 -13.68 20.02 7.13
C ILE A 732 -13.61 20.33 5.64
N SER A 733 -12.63 19.75 4.94
CA SER A 733 -12.47 19.93 3.50
C SER A 733 -13.72 19.49 2.72
N ALA A 734 -14.34 18.36 3.11
CA ALA A 734 -15.59 17.89 2.50
C ALA A 734 -16.76 18.85 2.77
N LEU A 735 -16.87 19.38 3.99
CA LEU A 735 -17.89 20.38 4.34
C LEU A 735 -17.71 21.69 3.55
N LEU A 736 -16.48 22.19 3.45
CA LEU A 736 -16.16 23.39 2.66
C LEU A 736 -16.46 23.18 1.18
N HIS A 737 -16.11 22.03 0.63
CA HIS A 737 -16.45 21.67 -0.74
C HIS A 737 -17.97 21.69 -0.96
N ALA A 738 -18.74 21.06 -0.07
CA ALA A 738 -20.19 21.05 -0.14
C ALA A 738 -20.80 22.47 -0.05
N ARG A 739 -20.27 23.34 0.81
CA ARG A 739 -20.74 24.74 0.97
C ARG A 739 -20.42 25.64 -0.21
N THR A 740 -19.18 25.59 -0.71
CA THR A 740 -18.68 26.51 -1.74
C THR A 740 -19.12 26.16 -3.15
N ARG A 741 -19.60 24.93 -3.37
CA ARG A 741 -20.04 24.51 -4.70
C ARG A 741 -21.24 25.35 -5.18
N PRO A 742 -21.18 25.93 -6.40
CA PRO A 742 -22.30 26.66 -6.96
C PRO A 742 -23.51 25.76 -7.15
N LEU A 743 -24.70 26.29 -6.87
CA LEU A 743 -25.95 25.68 -7.29
C LEU A 743 -26.03 25.82 -8.82
N ALA A 744 -25.99 24.70 -9.54
CA ALA A 744 -26.22 24.71 -10.99
C ALA A 744 -27.62 25.26 -11.31
N ASP A 745 -27.85 25.72 -12.55
CA ASP A 745 -29.21 25.93 -13.07
C ASP A 745 -29.91 24.57 -13.18
N LEU A 746 -30.48 24.11 -12.06
CA LEU A 746 -31.03 22.78 -11.93
C LEU A 746 -32.37 22.71 -12.68
N GLN A 747 -32.58 21.64 -13.46
CA GLN A 747 -33.90 21.02 -13.61
C GLN A 747 -33.94 19.80 -12.70
N PRO A 748 -34.07 20.01 -11.39
CA PRO A 748 -33.77 18.99 -10.39
C PRO A 748 -34.82 17.89 -10.43
N ARG A 749 -34.36 16.64 -10.37
CA ARG A 749 -35.18 15.43 -10.32
C ARG A 749 -34.82 14.59 -9.10
N ALA A 750 -35.78 13.81 -8.63
CA ALA A 750 -35.62 12.81 -7.58
C ALA A 750 -35.59 11.40 -8.16
N LEU A 751 -34.60 10.60 -7.78
CA LEU A 751 -34.56 9.16 -8.02
C LEU A 751 -34.99 8.44 -6.75
N LEU A 752 -36.06 7.66 -6.82
CA LEU A 752 -36.52 6.82 -5.70
C LEU A 752 -36.38 5.35 -6.10
N LEU A 753 -35.54 4.63 -5.37
CA LEU A 753 -35.21 3.23 -5.60
C LEU A 753 -35.83 2.37 -4.51
N ALA A 754 -36.61 1.37 -4.91
CA ALA A 754 -37.09 0.29 -4.03
C ALA A 754 -36.52 -1.05 -4.48
N MET A 755 -36.03 -1.86 -3.54
CA MET A 755 -35.56 -3.23 -3.79
C MET A 755 -36.25 -4.23 -2.84
N PRO A 756 -37.56 -4.52 -3.05
CA PRO A 756 -38.35 -5.34 -2.13
C PRO A 756 -37.92 -6.81 -2.08
N THR A 757 -37.61 -7.39 -3.23
CA THR A 757 -37.19 -8.79 -3.35
C THR A 757 -35.74 -8.83 -3.80
N THR A 758 -34.83 -9.32 -2.95
CA THR A 758 -33.39 -9.40 -3.24
C THR A 758 -32.93 -10.86 -3.27
N PRO A 759 -32.26 -11.33 -4.33
CA PRO A 759 -31.84 -12.73 -4.44
C PRO A 759 -30.97 -13.19 -3.26
N GLY A 760 -31.43 -14.18 -2.50
CA GLY A 760 -30.66 -14.76 -1.39
C GLY A 760 -30.74 -14.01 -0.06
N LEU A 761 -31.54 -12.94 0.04
CA LEU A 761 -31.80 -12.20 1.28
C LEU A 761 -33.30 -12.18 1.63
N PRO A 762 -33.66 -11.89 2.89
CA PRO A 762 -35.06 -11.72 3.29
C PRO A 762 -35.75 -10.60 2.51
N GLU A 763 -37.06 -10.76 2.28
CA GLU A 763 -37.89 -9.72 1.65
C GLU A 763 -38.03 -8.49 2.56
N LEU A 764 -38.05 -7.32 1.94
CA LEU A 764 -38.29 -6.05 2.62
C LEU A 764 -39.74 -5.64 2.34
N GLU A 765 -40.66 -5.95 3.25
CA GLU A 765 -42.10 -5.78 3.02
C GLU A 765 -42.53 -4.30 2.93
N SER A 766 -41.81 -3.38 3.58
CA SER A 766 -42.24 -1.97 3.70
C SER A 766 -41.63 -1.00 2.68
N VAL A 767 -40.61 -1.42 1.91
CA VAL A 767 -39.82 -0.48 1.08
C VAL A 767 -40.63 0.13 -0.06
N ILE A 768 -41.58 -0.62 -0.62
CA ILE A 768 -42.52 -0.09 -1.63
C ILE A 768 -43.34 1.03 -1.01
N ASP A 769 -43.96 0.77 0.14
CA ASP A 769 -44.80 1.75 0.83
C ASP A 769 -44.01 2.99 1.27
N GLU A 770 -42.75 2.82 1.70
CA GLU A 770 -41.85 3.94 2.03
C GLU A 770 -41.60 4.83 0.82
N VAL A 771 -41.17 4.22 -0.29
CA VAL A 771 -40.87 4.96 -1.53
C VAL A 771 -42.12 5.65 -2.07
N GLU A 772 -43.29 5.02 -2.02
CA GLU A 772 -44.54 5.65 -2.41
C GLU A 772 -44.95 6.81 -1.48
N ARG A 773 -44.71 6.71 -0.16
CA ARG A 773 -44.93 7.81 0.78
C ARG A 773 -44.04 9.01 0.46
N VAL A 774 -42.76 8.77 0.22
CA VAL A 774 -41.79 9.82 -0.17
C VAL A 774 -42.19 10.44 -1.51
N ALA A 775 -42.57 9.62 -2.51
CA ALA A 775 -42.99 10.10 -3.83
C ALA A 775 -44.19 11.05 -3.77
N ARG A 776 -45.10 10.91 -2.80
CA ARG A 776 -46.25 11.81 -2.60
C ARG A 776 -45.88 13.20 -2.10
N LEU A 777 -44.68 13.38 -1.55
CA LEU A 777 -44.19 14.63 -0.99
C LEU A 777 -43.37 15.44 -2.02
N ILE A 778 -43.00 14.84 -3.15
CA ILE A 778 -42.19 15.45 -4.21
C ILE A 778 -43.09 15.76 -5.43
N PRO A 779 -42.88 16.86 -6.17
CA PRO A 779 -43.60 17.13 -7.40
C PRO A 779 -43.48 15.96 -8.41
N ARG A 780 -44.62 15.34 -8.77
CA ARG A 780 -44.67 14.11 -9.59
C ARG A 780 -43.96 14.20 -10.94
N ALA A 781 -43.89 15.38 -11.56
CA ALA A 781 -43.24 15.54 -12.86
C ALA A 781 -41.71 15.33 -12.80
N ASP A 782 -41.15 15.35 -11.58
CA ASP A 782 -39.71 15.37 -11.33
C ASP A 782 -39.24 14.10 -10.61
N VAL A 783 -40.07 13.06 -10.51
CA VAL A 783 -39.73 11.80 -9.83
C VAL A 783 -39.51 10.68 -10.84
N THR A 784 -38.36 10.03 -10.75
CA THR A 784 -38.04 8.75 -11.39
C THR A 784 -38.11 7.65 -10.33
N MET A 785 -38.97 6.65 -10.50
CA MET A 785 -39.09 5.51 -9.59
C MET A 785 -38.57 4.24 -10.27
N ILE A 786 -37.83 3.41 -9.53
CA ILE A 786 -37.33 2.10 -10.00
C ILE A 786 -37.57 1.01 -8.95
N GLY A 787 -37.93 -0.20 -9.41
CA GLY A 787 -38.22 -1.35 -8.55
C GLY A 787 -39.56 -1.32 -7.79
N VAL A 788 -40.45 -0.37 -8.11
CA VAL A 788 -41.79 -0.23 -7.50
C VAL A 788 -42.88 -0.91 -8.33
N ASP A 789 -42.75 -0.90 -9.66
CA ASP A 789 -43.71 -1.53 -10.59
C ASP A 789 -42.95 -2.32 -11.69
N PRO A 790 -43.12 -3.66 -11.77
CA PRO A 790 -42.50 -4.50 -12.79
C PRO A 790 -42.86 -4.15 -14.24
N SER A 791 -43.94 -3.38 -14.45
CA SER A 791 -44.43 -2.99 -15.78
C SER A 791 -43.84 -1.67 -16.33
N GLN A 792 -43.03 -0.96 -15.53
CA GLN A 792 -42.37 0.28 -15.97
C GLN A 792 -41.11 0.06 -16.81
N GLN A 793 -40.81 1.02 -17.70
CA GLN A 793 -39.70 0.99 -18.66
C GLN A 793 -38.29 0.97 -18.03
N THR A 794 -38.13 1.32 -16.76
CA THR A 794 -36.83 1.48 -16.08
C THR A 794 -36.24 0.18 -15.53
N GLY A 795 -37.03 -0.89 -15.38
CA GLY A 795 -36.57 -2.23 -14.97
C GLY A 795 -36.19 -2.36 -13.49
N GLU A 796 -35.64 -3.52 -13.12
CA GLU A 796 -35.15 -3.80 -11.76
C GLU A 796 -33.90 -2.96 -11.42
N PRO A 797 -33.73 -2.54 -10.15
CA PRO A 797 -32.53 -1.82 -9.72
C PRO A 797 -31.28 -2.69 -9.88
N SER A 798 -30.32 -2.22 -10.67
CA SER A 798 -29.02 -2.87 -10.90
C SER A 798 -27.90 -1.84 -10.85
N ARG A 799 -26.65 -2.27 -10.62
CA ARG A 799 -25.49 -1.37 -10.56
C ARG A 799 -25.42 -0.46 -11.78
N ARG A 800 -25.54 -1.04 -12.99
CA ARG A 800 -25.50 -0.29 -14.26
C ARG A 800 -26.62 0.75 -14.36
N THR A 801 -27.85 0.38 -14.00
CA THR A 801 -29.01 1.28 -14.09
C THR A 801 -28.86 2.44 -13.11
N VAL A 802 -28.46 2.15 -11.87
CA VAL A 802 -28.28 3.18 -10.84
C VAL A 802 -27.18 4.16 -11.23
N LEU A 803 -25.98 3.68 -11.58
CA LEU A 803 -24.86 4.54 -11.98
C LEU A 803 -25.18 5.42 -13.20
N GLY A 804 -26.03 4.94 -14.11
CA GLY A 804 -26.50 5.74 -15.25
C GLY A 804 -27.48 6.87 -14.89
N LEU A 805 -28.23 6.73 -13.78
CA LEU A 805 -29.23 7.70 -13.36
C LEU A 805 -28.68 8.76 -12.40
N LEU A 806 -27.74 8.42 -11.52
CA LEU A 806 -27.20 9.34 -10.50
C LEU A 806 -26.75 10.71 -11.04
N PRO A 807 -26.02 10.82 -12.18
CA PRO A 807 -25.55 12.12 -12.68
C PRO A 807 -26.65 13.12 -13.05
N THR A 808 -27.88 12.64 -13.24
CA THR A 808 -29.03 13.45 -13.71
C THR A 808 -30.08 13.74 -12.64
N HIS A 809 -29.88 13.27 -11.41
CA HIS A 809 -30.83 13.43 -10.32
C HIS A 809 -30.19 14.23 -9.18
N ALA A 810 -30.91 15.24 -8.71
CA ALA A 810 -30.48 16.06 -7.59
C ALA A 810 -30.72 15.34 -6.27
N TRP A 811 -31.85 14.65 -6.13
CA TRP A 811 -32.20 13.90 -4.93
C TRP A 811 -32.22 12.41 -5.22
N THR A 812 -31.73 11.59 -4.29
CA THR A 812 -31.77 10.14 -4.41
C THR A 812 -32.19 9.50 -3.11
N HIS A 813 -33.14 8.57 -3.16
CA HIS A 813 -33.59 7.78 -2.03
C HIS A 813 -33.38 6.29 -2.34
N PHE A 814 -32.57 5.62 -1.52
CA PHE A 814 -32.26 4.20 -1.65
C PHE A 814 -33.00 3.41 -0.58
N ALA A 815 -34.02 2.64 -0.94
CA ALA A 815 -34.70 1.70 -0.06
C ALA A 815 -34.36 0.26 -0.49
N CYS A 816 -33.30 -0.29 0.12
CA CYS A 816 -32.73 -1.59 -0.24
C CYS A 816 -31.91 -2.16 0.93
N HIS A 817 -31.42 -3.40 0.81
CA HIS A 817 -30.43 -3.91 1.76
C HIS A 817 -29.10 -3.19 1.57
N GLY A 818 -28.39 -2.97 2.68
CA GLY A 818 -27.02 -2.46 2.69
C GLY A 818 -26.13 -3.42 3.47
N GLU A 819 -24.98 -3.75 2.92
CA GLU A 819 -24.02 -4.65 3.56
C GLU A 819 -22.68 -3.94 3.74
N ALA A 820 -22.26 -3.80 5.00
CA ALA A 820 -20.94 -3.27 5.33
C ALA A 820 -19.90 -4.39 5.24
N ASN A 821 -18.79 -4.13 4.55
CA ASN A 821 -17.65 -5.04 4.53
C ASN A 821 -16.65 -4.62 5.62
N PRO A 822 -16.54 -5.35 6.75
CA PRO A 822 -15.70 -4.93 7.87
C PRO A 822 -14.20 -5.01 7.58
N THR A 823 -13.81 -5.80 6.57
CA THR A 823 -12.40 -6.01 6.19
C THR A 823 -11.92 -5.05 5.12
N ASP A 824 -12.82 -4.65 4.22
CA ASP A 824 -12.53 -3.75 3.10
C ASP A 824 -13.75 -2.83 2.89
N PRO A 825 -13.82 -1.70 3.61
CA PRO A 825 -15.02 -0.85 3.65
C PRO A 825 -15.45 -0.28 2.31
N ALA A 826 -14.53 -0.13 1.35
CA ALA A 826 -14.88 0.28 -0.02
C ALA A 826 -15.74 -0.74 -0.76
N LYS A 827 -15.65 -2.02 -0.40
CA LYS A 827 -16.48 -3.10 -0.95
C LYS A 827 -17.81 -3.26 -0.23
N SER A 828 -18.10 -2.41 0.76
CA SER A 828 -19.46 -2.30 1.29
C SER A 828 -20.39 -1.96 0.13
N ASN A 829 -21.55 -2.60 0.07
CA ASN A 829 -22.41 -2.53 -1.10
C ASN A 829 -23.86 -2.20 -0.74
N LEU A 830 -24.55 -1.56 -1.68
CA LEU A 830 -26.00 -1.54 -1.72
C LEU A 830 -26.42 -2.78 -2.50
N VAL A 831 -27.26 -3.62 -1.90
CA VAL A 831 -27.60 -4.92 -2.47
C VAL A 831 -28.71 -4.74 -3.50
N LEU A 832 -28.32 -4.70 -4.77
CA LEU A 832 -29.20 -4.58 -5.92
C LEU A 832 -29.42 -5.95 -6.61
N ALA A 833 -30.19 -5.98 -7.70
CA ALA A 833 -30.55 -7.22 -8.38
C ALA A 833 -29.33 -8.04 -8.86
N ASP A 834 -28.25 -7.37 -9.25
CA ASP A 834 -27.01 -7.94 -9.76
C ASP A 834 -25.90 -8.12 -8.72
N HIS A 835 -26.18 -7.95 -7.41
CA HIS A 835 -25.14 -7.93 -6.37
C HIS A 835 -24.23 -9.16 -6.31
N GLN A 836 -24.71 -10.34 -6.71
CA GLN A 836 -23.91 -11.57 -6.71
C GLN A 836 -22.82 -11.57 -7.79
N SER A 837 -23.03 -10.82 -8.88
CA SER A 837 -22.13 -10.76 -10.03
C SER A 837 -21.45 -9.40 -10.23
N ASP A 838 -22.14 -8.30 -9.93
CA ASP A 838 -21.67 -6.92 -10.15
C ASP A 838 -22.25 -5.99 -9.07
N PRO A 839 -21.78 -6.08 -7.81
CA PRO A 839 -22.32 -5.30 -6.68
C PRO A 839 -22.02 -3.80 -6.80
N LEU A 840 -23.00 -2.96 -6.46
CA LEU A 840 -22.81 -1.51 -6.36
C LEU A 840 -22.10 -1.15 -5.04
N THR A 841 -20.86 -0.70 -5.13
CA THR A 841 -19.97 -0.52 -3.97
C THR A 841 -19.80 0.94 -3.56
N VAL A 842 -19.27 1.17 -2.35
CA VAL A 842 -18.82 2.50 -1.89
C VAL A 842 -17.77 3.08 -2.86
N GLU A 843 -16.85 2.25 -3.34
CA GLU A 843 -15.83 2.65 -4.32
C GLU A 843 -16.44 3.21 -5.62
N ASP A 844 -17.51 2.59 -6.12
CA ASP A 844 -18.23 3.07 -7.30
C ASP A 844 -18.77 4.48 -7.09
N ILE A 845 -19.31 4.78 -5.90
CA ILE A 845 -19.88 6.10 -5.60
C ILE A 845 -18.80 7.16 -5.44
N VAL A 846 -17.72 6.89 -4.68
CA VAL A 846 -16.63 7.86 -4.48
C VAL A 846 -15.99 8.29 -5.81
N GLY A 847 -15.95 7.39 -6.80
CA GLY A 847 -15.41 7.69 -8.13
C GLY A 847 -16.29 8.61 -8.99
N LEU A 848 -17.53 8.90 -8.59
CA LEU A 848 -18.45 9.75 -9.34
C LEU A 848 -18.15 11.25 -9.15
N LYS A 849 -18.59 12.04 -10.13
CA LYS A 849 -18.65 13.51 -10.04
C LYS A 849 -20.06 13.96 -10.36
N LEU A 850 -20.84 14.19 -9.31
CA LEU A 850 -22.26 14.49 -9.37
C LEU A 850 -22.46 15.99 -9.14
N GLU A 851 -22.31 16.78 -10.21
CA GLU A 851 -22.37 18.25 -10.15
C GLU A 851 -23.74 18.79 -9.70
N GLN A 852 -24.82 18.03 -9.94
CA GLN A 852 -26.20 18.44 -9.65
C GLN A 852 -26.75 17.89 -8.33
N ALA A 853 -26.04 16.93 -7.71
CA ALA A 853 -26.52 16.16 -6.56
C ALA A 853 -26.68 17.02 -5.29
N GLN A 854 -27.87 17.08 -4.70
CA GLN A 854 -28.16 17.84 -3.47
C GLN A 854 -28.38 16.94 -2.26
N LEU A 855 -29.19 15.87 -2.37
CA LEU A 855 -29.55 15.02 -1.24
C LEU A 855 -29.47 13.52 -1.58
N ALA A 856 -28.71 12.77 -0.78
CA ALA A 856 -28.76 11.31 -0.78
C ALA A 856 -29.38 10.80 0.53
N TYR A 857 -30.46 10.04 0.45
CA TYR A 857 -31.08 9.35 1.57
C TYR A 857 -30.87 7.86 1.42
N PHE A 858 -30.18 7.24 2.37
CA PHE A 858 -29.92 5.82 2.40
C PHE A 858 -30.83 5.13 3.44
N SER A 859 -32.02 4.69 2.99
CA SER A 859 -32.91 3.78 3.72
C SER A 859 -32.43 2.33 3.56
N ALA A 860 -31.15 2.12 3.84
CA ALA A 860 -30.51 0.83 3.77
C ALA A 860 -29.68 0.60 5.03
N CYS A 861 -29.61 -0.66 5.44
CA CYS A 861 -28.90 -1.08 6.65
C CYS A 861 -27.43 -0.63 6.59
N THR A 862 -26.94 -0.03 7.68
CA THR A 862 -25.50 0.11 7.94
C THR A 862 -24.74 0.97 6.90
N THR A 863 -25.38 2.04 6.41
CA THR A 863 -24.85 2.90 5.33
C THR A 863 -23.92 4.03 5.80
N ALA A 864 -23.78 4.17 7.11
CA ALA A 864 -22.88 5.11 7.76
C ALA A 864 -21.83 4.45 8.68
N ARG A 865 -21.68 3.12 8.65
CA ARG A 865 -20.76 2.39 9.54
C ARG A 865 -19.33 2.29 8.97
N PRO A 866 -18.30 2.76 9.68
CA PRO A 866 -16.89 2.54 9.35
C PRO A 866 -16.45 1.07 9.38
N GLY A 867 -15.27 0.78 8.79
CA GLY A 867 -14.61 -0.52 8.84
C GLY A 867 -14.04 -0.89 10.21
N ARG A 868 -13.76 -2.19 10.42
CA ARG A 868 -13.19 -2.70 11.70
C ARG A 868 -11.67 -2.67 11.78
N LYS A 869 -10.98 -2.83 10.65
CA LYS A 869 -9.51 -2.94 10.62
C LYS A 869 -8.79 -1.59 10.64
N VAL A 870 -9.43 -0.52 10.18
CA VAL A 870 -8.86 0.83 10.09
C VAL A 870 -9.90 1.81 10.62
N LEU A 871 -9.95 1.99 11.94
CA LEU A 871 -10.90 2.88 12.60
C LEU A 871 -10.65 4.37 12.28
N ASP A 872 -9.50 4.71 11.70
CA ASP A 872 -9.13 6.07 11.30
C ASP A 872 -9.87 6.57 10.03
N GLU A 873 -10.69 5.73 9.38
CA GLU A 873 -11.31 6.02 8.08
C GLU A 873 -12.85 6.01 8.11
N PRO A 874 -13.53 7.14 7.87
CA PRO A 874 -14.98 7.17 7.64
C PRO A 874 -15.30 6.76 6.20
N VAL A 875 -15.07 5.48 5.86
CA VAL A 875 -15.39 4.93 4.53
C VAL A 875 -16.72 4.17 4.61
N HIS A 876 -17.79 4.88 4.23
CA HIS A 876 -19.15 4.36 4.16
C HIS A 876 -19.96 5.19 3.15
N PHE A 877 -21.18 4.75 2.80
CA PHE A 877 -21.99 5.37 1.75
C PHE A 877 -22.31 6.85 1.97
N ALA A 878 -22.68 7.24 3.20
CA ALA A 878 -22.99 8.66 3.48
C ALA A 878 -21.79 9.60 3.24
N ALA A 879 -20.57 9.19 3.62
CA ALA A 879 -19.35 9.97 3.37
C ALA A 879 -18.97 9.95 1.89
N ALA A 880 -19.12 8.80 1.23
CA ALA A 880 -18.90 8.65 -0.20
C ALA A 880 -19.83 9.54 -1.03
N ALA A 881 -21.07 9.70 -0.62
CA ALA A 881 -22.02 10.60 -1.26
C ALA A 881 -21.52 12.05 -1.24
N LEU A 882 -21.03 12.54 -0.10
CA LEU A 882 -20.47 13.91 -0.01
C LEU A 882 -19.27 14.10 -0.95
N LEU A 883 -18.39 13.09 -1.01
CA LEU A 883 -17.20 13.12 -1.88
C LEU A 883 -17.55 13.03 -3.37
N ALA A 884 -18.61 12.28 -3.70
CA ALA A 884 -19.15 12.17 -5.05
C ALA A 884 -19.83 13.47 -5.52
N GLY A 885 -20.22 14.34 -4.59
CA GLY A 885 -20.85 15.63 -4.88
C GLY A 885 -22.26 15.81 -4.31
N TYR A 886 -22.80 14.93 -3.48
CA TYR A 886 -24.01 15.28 -2.73
C TYR A 886 -23.69 16.39 -1.72
N ARG A 887 -24.61 17.35 -1.54
CA ARG A 887 -24.47 18.38 -0.50
C ARG A 887 -24.86 17.83 0.87
N HIS A 888 -25.95 17.05 0.92
CA HIS A 888 -26.47 16.40 2.11
C HIS A 888 -26.55 14.89 1.90
N ALA A 889 -26.18 14.12 2.92
CA ALA A 889 -26.33 12.68 2.97
C ALA A 889 -26.97 12.27 4.31
N ILE A 890 -27.96 11.38 4.25
CA ILE A 890 -28.64 10.83 5.41
C ILE A 890 -28.45 9.31 5.37
N GLY A 891 -27.95 8.74 6.45
CA GLY A 891 -27.68 7.29 6.54
C GLY A 891 -27.76 6.78 7.97
N THR A 892 -27.51 5.47 8.14
CA THR A 892 -27.69 4.77 9.42
C THR A 892 -26.40 4.05 9.85
N LEU A 893 -26.04 4.15 11.14
CA LEU A 893 -24.87 3.45 11.70
C LEU A 893 -25.08 1.93 11.85
N TRP A 894 -26.33 1.51 12.02
CA TRP A 894 -26.75 0.12 12.17
C TRP A 894 -28.16 -0.05 11.61
N PRO A 895 -28.63 -1.29 11.38
CA PRO A 895 -29.99 -1.54 10.89
C PRO A 895 -31.05 -0.88 11.78
N ILE A 896 -31.96 -0.12 11.19
CA ILE A 896 -33.16 0.37 11.90
C ILE A 896 -34.32 -0.53 11.46
N PRO A 897 -35.01 -1.21 12.38
CA PRO A 897 -36.12 -2.09 12.01
C PRO A 897 -37.25 -1.29 11.37
N ASP A 898 -37.92 -1.95 10.43
CA ASP A 898 -38.76 -1.37 9.38
C ASP A 898 -39.86 -0.44 9.94
N ARG A 899 -39.56 0.86 10.02
CA ARG A 899 -40.49 1.90 10.50
C ARG A 899 -40.43 3.13 9.58
N PRO A 900 -41.47 3.37 8.77
CA PRO A 900 -41.44 4.36 7.68
C PRO A 900 -41.60 5.82 8.12
N HIS A 901 -41.70 6.11 9.41
CA HIS A 901 -42.09 7.44 9.89
C HIS A 901 -40.96 8.48 9.81
N SER A 902 -39.69 8.07 9.94
CA SER A 902 -38.56 9.00 9.92
C SER A 902 -38.35 9.60 8.53
N ALA A 903 -38.32 8.76 7.48
CA ALA A 903 -38.19 9.23 6.09
C ALA A 903 -39.34 10.17 5.72
N GLU A 904 -40.59 9.78 6.00
CA GLU A 904 -41.75 10.62 5.69
C GLU A 904 -41.71 11.97 6.43
N THR A 905 -41.33 11.97 7.71
CA THR A 905 -41.19 13.20 8.50
C THR A 905 -40.11 14.11 7.92
N ILE A 906 -38.96 13.55 7.54
CA ILE A 906 -37.85 14.30 6.95
C ILE A 906 -38.28 14.95 5.63
N TYR A 907 -38.84 14.17 4.71
CA TYR A 907 -39.28 14.69 3.41
C TYR A 907 -40.41 15.71 3.57
N ARG A 908 -41.29 15.56 4.57
CA ARG A 908 -42.36 16.54 4.85
C ARG A 908 -41.78 17.90 5.25
N ILE A 909 -40.72 17.91 6.07
CA ILE A 909 -40.02 19.14 6.48
C ILE A 909 -39.23 19.71 5.29
N LEU A 910 -38.53 18.88 4.53
CA LEU A 910 -37.82 19.32 3.32
C LEU A 910 -38.74 19.90 2.25
N SER A 911 -40.00 19.48 2.23
CA SER A 911 -41.02 19.95 1.29
C SER A 911 -41.82 21.14 1.83
N SER A 912 -41.59 21.54 3.09
CA SER A 912 -42.24 22.70 3.69
C SER A 912 -41.53 23.99 3.28
N ASP A 913 -42.27 25.07 3.06
CA ASP A 913 -41.79 26.40 2.60
C ASP A 913 -41.19 26.47 1.17
N GLY A 914 -41.85 25.85 0.18
CA GLY A 914 -41.70 26.24 -1.23
C GLY A 914 -40.85 25.33 -2.14
N PHE A 915 -40.44 24.15 -1.67
CA PHE A 915 -39.73 23.10 -2.44
C PHE A 915 -38.57 23.63 -3.30
N ASP A 916 -37.43 23.94 -2.68
CA ASP A 916 -36.28 24.61 -3.32
C ASP A 916 -35.18 23.66 -3.83
N TRP A 917 -35.35 22.34 -3.67
CA TRP A 917 -34.39 21.28 -4.04
C TRP A 917 -32.99 21.36 -3.42
N THR A 918 -32.68 22.39 -2.63
CA THR A 918 -31.37 22.56 -2.00
C THR A 918 -31.18 21.63 -0.82
N ALA A 919 -32.29 21.22 -0.19
CA ALA A 919 -32.33 20.47 1.05
C ALA A 919 -31.64 21.20 2.23
N ALA A 920 -31.61 22.53 2.23
CA ALA A 920 -30.98 23.34 3.29
C ALA A 920 -31.47 23.00 4.71
N SER A 921 -32.73 22.55 4.84
CA SER A 921 -33.34 22.14 6.12
C SER A 921 -33.07 20.68 6.50
N ALA A 922 -32.25 19.92 5.74
CA ALA A 922 -32.07 18.48 5.93
C ALA A 922 -31.64 18.11 7.35
N ALA A 923 -30.70 18.87 7.92
CA ALA A 923 -30.20 18.58 9.25
C ALA A 923 -31.24 18.84 10.35
N VAL A 924 -32.04 19.90 10.21
CA VAL A 924 -33.17 20.18 11.11
C VAL A 924 -34.23 19.08 10.95
N ALA A 925 -34.51 18.68 9.72
CA ALA A 925 -35.47 17.62 9.42
C ALA A 925 -35.08 16.29 10.08
N VAL A 926 -33.81 15.87 9.98
CA VAL A 926 -33.28 14.69 10.65
C VAL A 926 -33.37 14.83 12.17
N HIS A 927 -32.93 15.97 12.71
CA HIS A 927 -33.00 16.22 14.14
C HIS A 927 -34.43 16.15 14.69
N THR A 928 -35.40 16.78 14.01
CA THR A 928 -36.81 16.74 14.41
C THR A 928 -37.37 15.31 14.35
N ALA A 929 -37.03 14.54 13.31
CA ALA A 929 -37.45 13.15 13.19
C ALA A 929 -36.89 12.29 14.33
N VAL A 930 -35.58 12.36 14.57
CA VAL A 930 -34.91 11.59 15.62
C VAL A 930 -35.40 12.00 17.02
N HIS A 931 -35.58 13.30 17.27
CA HIS A 931 -36.10 13.81 18.55
C HIS A 931 -37.54 13.32 18.81
N GLY A 932 -38.37 13.28 17.76
CA GLY A 932 -39.71 12.70 17.81
C GLY A 932 -39.71 11.21 18.16
N GLU A 933 -38.86 10.41 17.50
CA GLU A 933 -38.70 8.99 17.79
C GLU A 933 -38.18 8.74 19.20
N ARG A 934 -37.22 9.53 19.67
CA ARG A 934 -36.71 9.47 21.05
C ARG A 934 -37.81 9.71 22.08
N ARG A 935 -38.78 10.60 21.81
CA ARG A 935 -39.93 10.80 22.72
C ARG A 935 -40.86 9.59 22.75
N ALA A 936 -41.03 8.91 21.62
CA ALA A 936 -41.85 7.71 21.53
C ALA A 936 -41.16 6.51 22.21
N PHE A 937 -39.83 6.43 22.13
CA PHE A 937 -39.02 5.30 22.60
C PHE A 937 -37.78 5.77 23.41
N PRO A 938 -37.97 6.41 24.58
CA PRO A 938 -36.88 7.09 25.31
C PRO A 938 -35.78 6.14 25.78
N ASP A 939 -36.14 4.94 26.25
CA ASP A 939 -35.21 3.95 26.78
C ASP A 939 -34.66 2.99 25.70
N GLN A 940 -34.95 3.23 24.42
CA GLN A 940 -34.62 2.32 23.32
C GLN A 940 -33.84 3.03 22.19
N PRO A 941 -32.60 3.49 22.48
CA PRO A 941 -31.78 4.23 21.52
C PRO A 941 -31.45 3.47 20.23
N GLN A 942 -31.54 2.14 20.23
CA GLN A 942 -31.35 1.32 19.04
C GLN A 942 -32.28 1.70 17.87
N TYR A 943 -33.43 2.32 18.15
CA TYR A 943 -34.41 2.71 17.13
C TYR A 943 -34.19 4.10 16.53
N TRP A 944 -33.49 5.00 17.20
CA TRP A 944 -33.41 6.41 16.80
C TRP A 944 -31.99 6.96 16.73
N ALA A 945 -31.05 6.46 17.54
CA ALA A 945 -29.69 6.99 17.60
C ALA A 945 -28.84 6.64 16.36
N ALA A 946 -29.29 5.72 15.51
CA ALA A 946 -28.53 5.30 14.33
C ALA A 946 -28.57 6.32 13.18
N LEU A 947 -29.65 7.12 13.09
CA LEU A 947 -29.91 7.99 11.95
C LEU A 947 -29.09 9.28 12.06
N LEU A 948 -28.26 9.55 11.05
CA LEU A 948 -27.37 10.70 11.04
C LEU A 948 -27.46 11.53 9.77
N HIS A 949 -27.24 12.83 9.93
CA HIS A 949 -27.09 13.79 8.84
C HIS A 949 -25.62 14.12 8.63
N GLN A 950 -25.18 14.10 7.37
CA GLN A 950 -23.88 14.60 6.93
C GLN A 950 -24.04 15.67 5.85
N GLY A 951 -23.34 16.80 6.01
CA GLY A 951 -23.44 17.95 5.11
C GLY A 951 -23.49 19.27 5.86
N PRO A 952 -23.61 20.40 5.14
CA PRO A 952 -23.86 21.71 5.75
C PRO A 952 -25.21 21.73 6.49
#